data_AF-A0A231R033-F1
#
_entry.id   AF-A0A231R033-F1
#
_cell.length_a   1.000
_cell.length_b   1.000
_cell.length_c   1.000
_cell.angle_alpha   90.00
_cell.angle_beta   90.00
_cell.angle_gamma   90.00
#
_symmetry.space_group_name_H-M   'P 1'
#
loop_
_entity.id
_entity.type
_entity.pdbx_description
1 polymer ?
#
loop_
_entity_poly.entity_id
_entity_poly.type
_entity_poly.pdbx_seq_one_letter_code
_entity_poly.pdbx_strand_id
1 'polypeptide(L)'
;MAGIGFELRKLFRKEGLLNNLRAYAYSSMTTVGPMILCMSLIIILQRLMSIHQGTYLDWELYIATVSYCFIFSIVISSGISLIVTRYVADSLYTKQFNKLMSSYYGVLSIIIPISSIIAAIFLSRVEGSLAYKFSAFFFFVFLVMVWIQGIYLSALKDYMRIARSFLAGALMAVLVAWALMKYFSISTLLGAFIGLDAGFLTICFLTGFHMHQKFPKADSGSYYEFLQHMKKYPALFFSGMLIYSGIYLHNFVYWFSDQGQVIGGAYRVFMFYDVPVFYAFLTVLPTLVAFVVSVETSFFEKFRHYYLNVNADGTIQDIQNAKKQMQRTLMREISFLMEIQLLVTILSLGAGMLLLPKIGFTMQQLDLFIILSLAYYLFIIFFSLVHILMYFDDRKGVLWTGLLFVTLNIGCTIVTMKLNYDGLGMFIASFVSLLAVSARLLYVLRNIDYYTFCAQPISNNKQYSRSRGNAKASAAATMVIVCLLATACSSGASSSQTNDSPATVITVDHDYRLKDDKRLYKRDQDDSLKVLYITVLPTKEENSSFDWYALNRQVDKESGQSLEAIVQEGLPDGLGPKPGMFEHDATAPNASIAVRGNSAWSRVQKSYKLSLYEETGLYMDQRTLNLNKHIDDLSRLRNKLSFDLMETIPDMTSLRTQFVQLYVKDLSNGDKQAPYVDYGLYTNVEQPNKRFLKAHMLDPNAFLYKVKFFEFHRYPDRIKSTTDETYDVAKFEEILEIKGRKEHDKLISMLEAVNDYSIPIEDTVERYFDLDNFLTWTAMNILMDNMDTDANNFFLYSPLNIEKWYFLPWDYDGGWELQRNMHFIRPYQTGLSNYWGVELHNRFFRNQENVDKLTRKIEELSRYINEETVKEQIGKYRDTVEPFVGRMPDVQYLPDRLAAYDQDIQRIIDTPKKALERYYEDLEKPKPFYLNEATQRDGRIYFDWGVSFDLQDDELTYEMVISKNKEFTDIVYENRSLRDISHSIPELAPGRYFWRVDVVDGKGNRQFNFEIYTDVEGDMYYGIKDFEVN
;
A
#
# COMPACT_ATOMS: atom_id res chain seq x y z
N MET A 1 0.61 -15.00 8.87
CA MET A 1 2.03 -14.62 8.81
C MET A 1 2.27 -13.21 8.24
N ALA A 2 1.41 -12.66 7.38
CA ALA A 2 1.59 -11.32 6.78
C ALA A 2 1.66 -10.16 7.79
N GLY A 3 2.84 -9.58 7.97
CA GLY A 3 3.02 -8.50 8.95
C GLY A 3 4.28 -7.65 8.86
N ILE A 4 5.45 -8.23 8.61
CA ILE A 4 6.73 -7.48 8.58
C ILE A 4 7.03 -6.91 7.19
N GLY A 5 6.31 -7.38 6.16
CA GLY A 5 6.61 -7.04 4.78
C GLY A 5 6.70 -5.53 4.53
N PHE A 6 6.00 -4.67 5.26
CA PHE A 6 6.09 -3.21 5.08
C PHE A 6 7.45 -2.63 5.54
N GLU A 7 7.91 -2.97 6.74
CA GLU A 7 9.22 -2.52 7.27
C GLU A 7 10.39 -3.15 6.50
N LEU A 8 10.28 -4.44 6.15
CA LEU A 8 11.27 -5.10 5.29
C LEU A 8 11.33 -4.47 3.90
N ARG A 9 10.18 -4.18 3.27
CA ARG A 9 10.12 -3.47 1.98
C ARG A 9 10.73 -2.07 2.07
N LYS A 10 10.57 -1.35 3.19
CA LYS A 10 11.21 -0.04 3.39
C LYS A 10 12.74 -0.13 3.43
N LEU A 11 13.28 -1.20 4.04
CA LEU A 11 14.72 -1.43 4.12
C LEU A 11 15.33 -1.94 2.81
N PHE A 12 14.64 -2.82 2.07
CA PHE A 12 15.06 -3.31 0.75
C PHE A 12 14.85 -2.29 -0.39
N ARG A 13 14.19 -1.16 -0.15
CA ARG A 13 13.94 -0.09 -1.14
C ARG A 13 15.13 0.86 -1.35
N LYS A 14 16.18 0.79 -0.54
CA LYS A 14 17.40 1.61 -0.70
C LYS A 14 18.46 0.80 -1.43
N GLU A 15 18.96 1.31 -2.55
CA GLU A 15 20.01 0.63 -3.31
C GLU A 15 21.33 0.54 -2.52
N GLY A 16 22.11 -0.52 -2.78
CA GLY A 16 23.43 -0.77 -2.19
C GLY A 16 23.51 -2.01 -1.28
N LEU A 17 24.65 -2.71 -1.37
CA LEU A 17 24.96 -3.93 -0.60
C LEU A 17 24.77 -3.77 0.92
N LEU A 18 25.15 -2.61 1.48
CA LEU A 18 25.00 -2.29 2.90
C LEU A 18 23.54 -2.16 3.35
N ASN A 19 22.65 -1.65 2.49
CA ASN A 19 21.23 -1.53 2.81
C ASN A 19 20.53 -2.88 2.73
N ASN A 20 20.90 -3.71 1.75
CA ASN A 20 20.46 -5.11 1.69
C ASN A 20 20.94 -5.89 2.91
N LEU A 21 22.21 -5.75 3.31
CA LEU A 21 22.75 -6.33 4.54
C LEU A 21 21.97 -5.86 5.79
N ARG A 22 21.62 -4.58 5.89
CA ARG A 22 20.78 -4.06 7.00
C ARG A 22 19.37 -4.65 6.97
N ALA A 23 18.77 -4.81 5.80
CA ALA A 23 17.44 -5.40 5.65
C ALA A 23 17.44 -6.88 6.05
N TYR A 24 18.44 -7.64 5.62
CA TYR A 24 18.64 -9.04 6.04
C TYR A 24 18.99 -9.15 7.52
N ALA A 25 19.81 -8.25 8.08
CA ALA A 25 20.13 -8.23 9.50
C ALA A 25 18.89 -7.94 10.36
N TYR A 26 18.06 -6.97 9.94
CA TYR A 26 16.78 -6.69 10.59
C TYR A 26 15.84 -7.90 10.51
N SER A 27 15.70 -8.51 9.34
CA SER A 27 14.88 -9.73 9.18
C SER A 27 15.38 -10.92 9.99
N SER A 28 16.70 -11.06 10.11
CA SER A 28 17.34 -12.09 10.93
C SER A 28 17.01 -11.88 12.40
N MET A 29 17.10 -10.63 12.88
CA MET A 29 16.80 -10.28 14.27
C MET A 29 15.33 -10.54 14.64
N THR A 30 14.40 -10.37 13.69
CA THR A 30 12.97 -10.58 13.93
C THR A 30 12.54 -12.04 13.78
N THR A 31 13.18 -12.80 12.90
CA THR A 31 12.77 -14.18 12.56
C THR A 31 13.47 -15.23 13.42
N VAL A 32 14.80 -15.17 13.50
CA VAL A 32 15.64 -16.19 14.16
C VAL A 32 16.36 -15.61 15.40
N GLY A 33 16.33 -14.29 15.59
CA GLY A 33 16.95 -13.60 16.74
C GLY A 33 16.60 -14.20 18.11
N PRO A 34 15.32 -14.41 18.45
CA PRO A 34 14.93 -15.09 19.70
C PRO A 34 15.57 -16.47 19.88
N MET A 35 15.62 -17.27 18.81
CA MET A 35 16.23 -18.61 18.83
C MET A 35 17.75 -18.54 19.03
N ILE A 36 18.44 -17.64 18.33
CA ILE A 36 19.89 -17.41 18.50
C ILE A 36 20.19 -16.94 19.93
N LEU A 37 19.38 -16.06 20.50
CA LEU A 37 19.52 -15.61 21.88
C LEU A 37 19.35 -16.75 22.87
N CYS A 38 18.35 -17.62 22.69
CA CYS A 38 18.17 -18.81 23.52
C CYS A 38 19.33 -19.80 23.39
N MET A 39 19.81 -20.07 22.18
CA MET A 39 20.99 -20.93 21.94
C MET A 39 22.24 -20.36 22.61
N SER A 40 22.48 -19.06 22.44
CA SER A 40 23.60 -18.36 23.05
C SER A 40 23.50 -18.41 24.58
N LEU A 41 22.31 -18.24 25.14
CA LEU A 41 22.05 -18.33 26.57
C LEU A 41 22.43 -19.71 27.13
N ILE A 42 22.02 -20.79 26.46
CA ILE A 42 22.34 -22.17 26.89
C ILE A 42 23.86 -22.38 26.93
N ILE A 43 24.58 -21.94 25.89
CA ILE A 43 26.05 -22.05 25.82
C ILE A 43 26.72 -21.18 26.90
N ILE A 44 26.23 -19.96 27.13
CA ILE A 44 26.78 -19.06 28.15
C ILE A 44 26.60 -19.64 29.56
N LEU A 45 25.41 -20.17 29.87
CA LEU A 45 25.13 -20.79 31.16
C LEU A 45 25.95 -22.06 31.36
N GLN A 46 26.08 -22.89 30.32
CA GLN A 46 26.98 -24.04 30.34
C GLN A 46 28.42 -23.60 30.65
N ARG A 47 28.93 -22.56 29.98
CA ARG A 47 30.28 -22.05 30.22
C ARG A 47 30.44 -21.48 31.64
N LEU A 48 29.43 -20.80 32.14
CA LEU A 48 29.39 -20.28 33.50
C LEU A 48 29.48 -21.40 34.54
N MET A 49 28.76 -22.51 34.33
CA MET A 49 28.86 -23.70 35.18
C MET A 49 30.31 -24.24 35.25
N SER A 50 31.08 -24.18 34.17
CA SER A 50 32.50 -24.67 34.18
C SER A 50 33.40 -23.77 35.00
N ILE A 51 33.19 -22.46 34.91
CA ILE A 51 33.99 -21.48 35.65
C ILE A 51 33.80 -21.68 37.16
N HIS A 52 32.60 -22.11 37.58
CA HIS A 52 32.24 -22.40 38.97
C HIS A 52 32.38 -23.89 39.35
N GLN A 53 33.25 -24.65 38.65
CA GLN A 53 33.59 -26.04 38.98
C GLN A 53 32.42 -27.04 38.94
N GLY A 54 31.44 -26.87 38.04
CA GLY A 54 30.37 -27.85 37.84
C GLY A 54 30.89 -29.22 37.40
N THR A 55 30.27 -30.30 37.90
CA THR A 55 30.72 -31.68 37.62
C THR A 55 30.32 -32.14 36.23
N TYR A 56 31.04 -33.08 35.61
CA TYR A 56 30.66 -33.63 34.30
C TYR A 56 29.22 -34.17 34.25
N LEU A 57 28.74 -34.77 35.36
CA LEU A 57 27.37 -35.24 35.48
C LEU A 57 26.34 -34.09 35.43
N ASP A 58 26.64 -32.95 36.07
CA ASP A 58 25.78 -31.76 36.02
C ASP A 58 25.65 -31.22 34.58
N TRP A 59 26.72 -31.34 33.80
CA TRP A 59 26.74 -30.89 32.40
C TRP A 59 25.87 -31.76 31.51
N GLU A 60 26.03 -33.07 31.63
CA GLU A 60 25.23 -34.05 30.89
C GLU A 60 23.74 -33.91 31.23
N LEU A 61 23.41 -33.78 32.52
CA LEU A 61 22.04 -33.54 32.97
C LEU A 61 21.49 -32.21 32.44
N TYR A 62 22.27 -31.13 32.49
CA TYR A 62 21.86 -29.82 31.97
C TYR A 62 21.48 -29.89 30.48
N ILE A 63 22.37 -30.43 29.64
CA ILE A 63 22.14 -30.52 28.20
C ILE A 63 20.97 -31.45 27.88
N ALA A 64 20.88 -32.61 28.54
CA ALA A 64 19.80 -33.56 28.33
C ALA A 64 18.44 -32.96 28.69
N THR A 65 18.34 -32.29 29.84
CA THR A 65 17.10 -31.64 30.28
C THR A 65 16.71 -30.47 29.40
N VAL A 66 17.64 -29.58 29.05
CA VAL A 66 17.36 -28.47 28.13
C VAL A 66 16.85 -29.01 26.78
N SER A 67 17.53 -30.01 26.21
CA SER A 67 17.13 -30.63 24.94
C SER A 67 15.74 -31.23 25.01
N TYR A 68 15.43 -31.99 26.06
CA TYR A 68 14.09 -32.55 26.29
C TYR A 68 13.05 -31.45 26.43
N CYS A 69 13.31 -30.41 27.23
CA CYS A 69 12.37 -29.32 27.43
C CYS A 69 12.06 -28.60 26.11
N PHE A 70 13.05 -28.31 25.27
CA PHE A 70 12.83 -27.70 23.95
C PHE A 70 12.07 -28.62 23.00
N ILE A 71 12.49 -29.88 22.86
CA ILE A 71 11.89 -30.84 21.93
C ILE A 71 10.44 -31.14 22.30
N PHE A 72 10.17 -31.48 23.56
CA PHE A 72 8.82 -31.89 23.94
C PHE A 72 7.86 -30.69 24.08
N SER A 73 8.34 -29.48 24.40
CA SER A 73 7.47 -28.30 24.47
C SER A 73 6.96 -27.88 23.09
N ILE A 74 7.81 -27.95 22.06
CA ILE A 74 7.38 -27.67 20.68
C ILE A 74 6.49 -28.79 20.14
N VAL A 75 6.81 -30.06 20.41
CA VAL A 75 5.99 -31.19 19.95
C VAL A 75 4.58 -31.14 20.55
N ILE A 76 4.45 -30.90 21.86
CA ILE A 76 3.14 -30.84 22.54
C ILE A 76 2.32 -29.63 22.08
N SER A 77 2.95 -28.48 21.85
CA SER A 77 2.23 -27.27 21.41
C SER A 77 1.86 -27.29 19.92
N SER A 78 2.66 -27.95 19.06
CA SER A 78 2.59 -27.87 17.60
C SER A 78 1.20 -28.11 16.98
N GLY A 79 0.43 -29.07 17.51
CA GLY A 79 -0.90 -29.38 16.99
C GLY A 79 -1.91 -28.25 17.21
N ILE A 80 -1.95 -27.70 18.43
CA ILE A 80 -2.82 -26.56 18.74
C ILE A 80 -2.32 -25.30 18.02
N SER A 81 -1.01 -25.13 17.87
CA SER A 81 -0.42 -23.93 17.27
C SER A 81 -0.96 -23.63 15.87
N LEU A 82 -1.13 -24.62 14.98
CA LEU A 82 -1.68 -24.37 13.64
C LEU A 82 -3.18 -24.02 13.66
N ILE A 83 -3.96 -24.61 14.57
CA ILE A 83 -5.38 -24.26 14.74
C ILE A 83 -5.51 -22.82 15.22
N VAL A 84 -4.75 -22.46 16.25
CA VAL A 84 -4.78 -21.11 16.83
C VAL A 84 -4.28 -20.10 15.81
N THR A 85 -3.24 -20.43 15.04
CA THR A 85 -2.77 -19.56 13.94
C THR A 85 -3.88 -19.27 12.94
N ARG A 86 -4.67 -20.28 12.56
CA ARG A 86 -5.82 -20.08 11.66
C ARG A 86 -6.93 -19.26 12.32
N TYR A 87 -7.26 -19.56 13.57
CA TYR A 87 -8.26 -18.82 14.35
C TYR A 87 -7.90 -17.34 14.46
N VAL A 88 -6.66 -17.03 14.85
CA VAL A 88 -6.14 -15.65 14.95
C VAL A 88 -6.20 -14.97 13.58
N ALA A 89 -5.81 -15.64 12.50
CA ALA A 89 -5.90 -15.06 11.15
C ALA A 89 -7.35 -14.73 10.75
N ASP A 90 -8.31 -15.61 11.03
CA ASP A 90 -9.73 -15.40 10.75
C ASP A 90 -10.33 -14.28 11.63
N SER A 91 -9.94 -14.20 12.92
CA SER A 91 -10.35 -13.11 13.82
C SER A 91 -9.79 -11.76 13.41
N LEU A 92 -8.54 -11.70 12.93
CA LEU A 92 -7.94 -10.48 12.39
C LEU A 92 -8.63 -10.05 11.10
N TYR A 93 -8.93 -10.99 10.20
CA TYR A 93 -9.63 -10.71 8.95
C TYR A 93 -11.04 -10.16 9.18
N THR A 94 -11.77 -10.73 10.15
CA THR A 94 -13.13 -10.28 10.53
C THR A 94 -13.15 -9.11 11.52
N LYS A 95 -11.98 -8.53 11.85
CA LYS A 95 -11.82 -7.40 12.78
C LYS A 95 -12.32 -7.66 14.21
N GLN A 96 -12.35 -8.92 14.66
CA GLN A 96 -12.83 -9.33 15.98
C GLN A 96 -11.69 -9.40 17.01
N PHE A 97 -11.03 -8.27 17.27
CA PHE A 97 -9.82 -8.22 18.12
C PHE A 97 -10.04 -8.63 19.58
N ASN A 98 -11.25 -8.45 20.11
CA ASN A 98 -11.60 -8.80 21.50
C ASN A 98 -11.45 -10.31 21.79
N LYS A 99 -11.52 -11.15 20.75
CA LYS A 99 -11.41 -12.61 20.85
C LYS A 99 -9.98 -13.11 20.99
N LEU A 100 -8.98 -12.28 20.68
CA LEU A 100 -7.57 -12.68 20.68
C LEU A 100 -7.08 -12.98 22.11
N MET A 101 -7.35 -12.09 23.07
CA MET A 101 -6.97 -12.34 24.46
C MET A 101 -7.78 -13.48 25.11
N SER A 102 -9.07 -13.59 24.79
CA SER A 102 -9.90 -14.69 25.27
C SER A 102 -9.39 -16.05 24.79
N SER A 103 -9.13 -16.19 23.50
CA SER A 103 -8.57 -17.44 22.95
C SER A 103 -7.17 -17.74 23.47
N TYR A 104 -6.32 -16.73 23.72
CA TYR A 104 -5.02 -16.93 24.35
C TYR A 104 -5.14 -17.60 25.72
N TYR A 105 -5.99 -17.08 26.59
CA TYR A 105 -6.22 -17.66 27.90
C TYR A 105 -6.91 -19.04 27.84
N GLY A 106 -7.85 -19.22 26.92
CA GLY A 106 -8.50 -20.52 26.72
C GLY A 106 -7.55 -21.60 26.21
N VAL A 107 -6.56 -21.22 25.39
CA VAL A 107 -5.49 -22.14 24.97
C VAL A 107 -4.59 -22.48 26.16
N LEU A 108 -4.17 -21.48 26.94
CA LEU A 108 -3.32 -21.70 28.12
C LEU A 108 -4.00 -22.58 29.18
N SER A 109 -5.30 -22.39 29.43
CA SER A 109 -6.05 -23.18 30.41
C SER A 109 -6.16 -24.67 30.03
N ILE A 110 -5.93 -25.02 28.77
CA ILE A 110 -5.94 -26.40 28.28
C ILE A 110 -4.52 -26.96 28.18
N ILE A 111 -3.61 -26.24 27.50
CA ILE A 111 -2.28 -26.79 27.18
C ILE A 111 -1.36 -26.85 28.41
N ILE A 112 -1.46 -25.90 29.36
CA ILE A 112 -0.62 -25.90 30.56
C ILE A 112 -0.91 -27.13 31.43
N PRO A 113 -2.18 -27.44 31.82
CA PRO A 113 -2.44 -28.65 32.60
C PRO A 113 -1.98 -29.94 31.94
N ILE A 114 -2.22 -30.10 30.63
CA ILE A 114 -1.78 -31.29 29.88
C ILE A 114 -0.25 -31.42 29.91
N SER A 115 0.45 -30.33 29.60
CA SER A 115 1.91 -30.28 29.59
C SER A 115 2.48 -30.56 30.99
N SER A 116 1.86 -29.98 32.02
CA SER A 116 2.25 -30.18 33.43
C SER A 116 2.10 -31.64 33.87
N ILE A 117 1.01 -32.32 33.52
CA ILE A 117 0.82 -33.74 33.87
C ILE A 117 1.89 -34.60 33.20
N ILE A 118 2.14 -34.38 31.89
CA ILE A 118 3.16 -35.13 31.14
C ILE A 118 4.55 -34.91 31.76
N ALA A 119 4.91 -33.65 32.05
CA ALA A 119 6.18 -33.31 32.66
C ALA A 119 6.34 -33.91 34.06
N ALA A 120 5.30 -33.84 34.91
CA ALA A 120 5.34 -34.40 36.26
C ALA A 120 5.53 -35.93 36.24
N ILE A 121 4.83 -36.63 35.34
CA ILE A 121 5.00 -38.09 35.17
C ILE A 121 6.43 -38.42 34.75
N PHE A 122 7.00 -37.69 33.79
CA PHE A 122 8.37 -37.94 33.33
C PHE A 122 9.41 -37.62 34.42
N LEU A 123 9.33 -36.44 35.06
CA LEU A 123 10.26 -35.99 36.09
C LEU A 123 10.19 -36.84 37.38
N SER A 124 9.08 -37.54 37.62
CA SER A 124 8.99 -38.51 38.72
C SER A 124 10.00 -39.65 38.59
N ARG A 125 10.39 -40.00 37.35
CA ARG A 125 11.35 -41.07 37.03
C ARG A 125 12.80 -40.59 36.95
N VAL A 126 13.02 -39.28 36.83
CA VAL A 126 14.36 -38.68 36.75
C VAL A 126 15.04 -38.74 38.12
N GLU A 127 16.30 -39.10 38.17
CA GLU A 127 17.13 -39.05 39.37
C GLU A 127 17.67 -37.62 39.55
N GLY A 128 17.51 -37.05 40.75
CA GLY A 128 17.94 -35.68 41.04
C GLY A 128 17.19 -35.05 42.21
N SER A 129 17.66 -33.89 42.66
CA SER A 129 17.03 -33.18 43.79
C SER A 129 15.62 -32.69 43.44
N LEU A 130 14.75 -32.61 44.44
CA LEU A 130 13.37 -32.12 44.26
C LEU A 130 13.35 -30.70 43.66
N ALA A 131 14.25 -29.84 44.12
CA ALA A 131 14.38 -28.46 43.64
C ALA A 131 14.74 -28.40 42.14
N TYR A 132 15.67 -29.25 41.69
CA TYR A 132 16.02 -29.36 40.27
C TYR A 132 14.83 -29.82 39.42
N LYS A 133 14.08 -30.84 39.89
CA LYS A 133 12.87 -31.31 39.19
C LYS A 133 11.82 -30.21 39.05
N PHE A 134 11.58 -29.43 40.11
CA PHE A 134 10.66 -28.30 40.04
C PHE A 134 11.13 -27.22 39.06
N SER A 135 12.43 -26.91 39.06
CA SER A 135 12.98 -25.92 38.13
C SER A 135 12.90 -26.40 36.68
N ALA A 136 13.24 -27.66 36.39
CA ALA A 136 13.04 -28.27 35.07
C ALA A 136 11.56 -28.27 34.63
N PHE A 137 10.63 -28.48 35.57
CA PHE A 137 9.19 -28.39 35.32
C PHE A 137 8.75 -26.98 34.93
N PHE A 138 9.18 -25.95 35.68
CA PHE A 138 8.83 -24.57 35.37
C PHE A 138 9.41 -24.12 34.03
N PHE A 139 10.67 -24.46 33.77
CA PHE A 139 11.31 -24.18 32.49
C PHE A 139 10.52 -24.75 31.32
N PHE A 140 10.08 -26.01 31.43
CA PHE A 140 9.22 -26.65 30.44
C PHE A 140 7.88 -25.93 30.24
N VAL A 141 7.20 -25.56 31.33
CA VAL A 141 5.92 -24.82 31.26
C VAL A 141 6.10 -23.44 30.64
N PHE A 142 7.16 -22.71 31.00
CA PHE A 142 7.44 -21.40 30.41
C PHE A 142 7.75 -21.50 28.92
N LEU A 143 8.47 -22.54 28.48
CA LEU A 143 8.66 -22.79 27.04
C LEU A 143 7.33 -23.00 26.31
N VAL A 144 6.43 -23.82 26.87
CA VAL A 144 5.08 -24.02 26.30
C VAL A 144 4.33 -22.69 26.22
N MET A 145 4.39 -21.85 27.25
CA MET A 145 3.78 -20.52 27.24
C MET A 145 4.38 -19.62 26.15
N VAL A 146 5.71 -19.58 26.02
CA VAL A 146 6.41 -18.78 24.99
C VAL A 146 6.00 -19.21 23.58
N TRP A 147 5.89 -20.53 23.32
CA TRP A 147 5.45 -21.03 22.01
C TRP A 147 4.04 -20.54 21.66
N ILE A 148 3.10 -20.59 22.62
CA ILE A 148 1.73 -20.11 22.41
C ILE A 148 1.69 -18.58 22.26
N GLN A 149 2.41 -17.84 23.12
CA GLN A 149 2.51 -16.38 23.00
C GLN A 149 3.07 -15.96 21.64
N GLY A 150 4.06 -16.69 21.12
CA GLY A 150 4.65 -16.43 19.80
C GLY A 150 3.62 -16.33 18.67
N ILE A 151 2.55 -17.12 18.73
CA ILE A 151 1.46 -17.09 17.74
C ILE A 151 0.73 -15.74 17.78
N TYR A 152 0.34 -15.27 18.96
CA TYR A 152 -0.38 -14.01 19.13
C TYR A 152 0.53 -12.79 18.92
N LEU A 153 1.78 -12.86 19.37
CA LEU A 153 2.79 -11.83 19.13
C LEU A 153 3.07 -11.63 17.65
N SER A 154 2.99 -12.69 16.83
CA SER A 154 3.11 -12.58 15.37
C SER A 154 2.03 -11.70 14.73
N ALA A 155 0.88 -11.51 15.40
CA ALA A 155 -0.19 -10.61 14.95
C ALA A 155 0.05 -9.14 15.31
N LEU A 156 0.85 -8.84 16.34
CA LEU A 156 1.14 -7.47 16.80
C LEU A 156 2.11 -6.72 15.90
N LYS A 157 2.96 -7.46 15.16
CA LYS A 157 3.93 -6.93 14.20
C LYS A 157 5.03 -6.03 14.80
N ASP A 158 5.18 -6.00 16.13
CA ASP A 158 6.25 -5.26 16.85
C ASP A 158 7.42 -6.19 17.22
N TYR A 159 8.11 -6.69 16.19
CA TYR A 159 9.15 -7.72 16.35
C TYR A 159 10.39 -7.22 17.10
N MET A 160 10.70 -5.92 17.03
CA MET A 160 11.83 -5.34 17.76
C MET A 160 11.60 -5.37 19.27
N ARG A 161 10.36 -5.12 19.72
CA ARG A 161 10.03 -5.23 21.14
C ARG A 161 10.09 -6.68 21.62
N ILE A 162 9.63 -7.64 20.80
CA ILE A 162 9.78 -9.07 21.08
C ILE A 162 11.26 -9.44 21.25
N ALA A 163 12.12 -9.08 20.30
CA ALA A 163 13.56 -9.35 20.39
C ALA A 163 14.21 -8.73 21.65
N ARG A 164 13.80 -7.51 22.04
CA ARG A 164 14.25 -6.87 23.29
C ARG A 164 13.79 -7.62 24.54
N SER A 165 12.56 -8.16 24.55
CA SER A 165 12.08 -9.00 25.66
C SER A 165 12.90 -10.27 25.82
N PHE A 166 13.26 -10.93 24.71
CA PHE A 166 14.16 -12.09 24.73
C PHE A 166 15.57 -11.73 25.20
N LEU A 167 16.12 -10.59 24.76
CA LEU A 167 17.42 -10.11 25.23
C LEU A 167 17.40 -9.81 26.73
N ALA A 168 16.36 -9.13 27.21
CA ALA A 168 16.20 -8.83 28.64
C ALA A 168 16.08 -10.11 29.48
N GLY A 169 15.31 -11.10 29.01
CA GLY A 169 15.22 -12.41 29.64
C GLY A 169 16.55 -13.17 29.66
N ALA A 170 17.30 -13.16 28.56
CA ALA A 170 18.62 -13.78 28.50
C ALA A 170 19.61 -13.13 29.47
N LEU A 171 19.65 -11.79 29.53
CA LEU A 171 20.49 -11.07 30.48
C LEU A 171 20.10 -11.36 31.94
N MET A 172 18.79 -11.40 32.22
CA MET A 172 18.28 -11.77 33.55
C MET A 172 18.69 -13.19 33.93
N ALA A 173 18.58 -14.16 33.01
CA ALA A 173 18.98 -15.53 33.28
C ALA A 173 20.46 -15.67 33.63
N VAL A 174 21.34 -15.01 32.86
CA VAL A 174 22.78 -15.00 33.15
C VAL A 174 23.08 -14.33 34.48
N LEU A 175 22.45 -13.18 34.76
CA LEU A 175 22.68 -12.43 35.99
C LEU A 175 22.25 -13.22 37.24
N VAL A 176 21.06 -13.83 37.19
CA VAL A 176 20.54 -14.64 38.31
C VAL A 176 21.39 -15.90 38.50
N ALA A 177 21.71 -16.64 37.42
CA ALA A 177 22.56 -17.81 37.51
C ALA A 177 23.94 -17.48 38.10
N TRP A 178 24.58 -16.40 37.62
CA TRP A 178 25.87 -15.94 38.12
C TRP A 178 25.80 -15.55 39.60
N ALA A 179 24.79 -14.78 39.99
CA ALA A 179 24.62 -14.36 41.39
C ALA A 179 24.42 -15.56 42.32
N LEU A 180 23.59 -16.53 41.91
CA LEU A 180 23.34 -17.75 42.69
C LEU A 180 24.61 -18.61 42.82
N MET A 181 25.35 -18.84 41.74
CA MET A 181 26.59 -19.63 41.78
C MET A 181 27.75 -18.92 42.48
N LYS A 182 27.76 -17.58 42.51
CA LYS A 182 28.85 -16.80 43.11
C LYS A 182 28.66 -16.56 44.60
N TYR A 183 27.44 -16.22 45.03
CA TYR A 183 27.17 -15.76 46.39
C TYR A 183 26.43 -16.79 47.26
N PHE A 184 25.84 -17.83 46.67
CA PHE A 184 25.11 -18.87 47.39
C PHE A 184 25.75 -20.24 47.16
N SER A 185 25.76 -21.10 48.18
CA SER A 185 26.30 -22.46 48.10
C SER A 185 25.32 -23.44 47.45
N ILE A 186 24.73 -23.07 46.31
CA ILE A 186 23.76 -23.89 45.56
C ILE A 186 24.51 -24.67 44.47
N SER A 187 24.02 -25.87 44.11
CA SER A 187 24.62 -26.63 42.99
C SER A 187 24.57 -25.82 41.68
N THR A 188 25.62 -25.94 40.88
CA THR A 188 25.72 -25.22 39.59
C THR A 188 24.59 -25.60 38.64
N LEU A 189 24.18 -26.86 38.61
CA LEU A 189 22.99 -27.32 37.86
C LEU A 189 21.72 -26.57 38.28
N LEU A 190 21.44 -26.49 39.59
CA LEU A 190 20.24 -25.83 40.10
C LEU A 190 20.31 -24.31 39.90
N GLY A 191 21.48 -23.69 40.09
CA GLY A 191 21.69 -22.27 39.82
C GLY A 191 21.44 -21.90 38.35
N ALA A 192 21.86 -22.75 37.41
CA ALA A 192 21.62 -22.55 35.98
C ALA A 192 20.12 -22.65 35.63
N PHE A 193 19.40 -23.62 36.17
CA PHE A 193 17.97 -23.78 35.93
C PHE A 193 17.11 -22.69 36.57
N ILE A 194 17.44 -22.24 37.80
CA ILE A 194 16.76 -21.08 38.40
C ILE A 194 17.02 -19.81 37.56
N GLY A 195 18.23 -19.66 37.02
CA GLY A 195 18.51 -18.59 36.05
C GLY A 195 17.64 -18.70 34.81
N LEU A 196 17.54 -19.88 34.19
CA LEU A 196 16.65 -20.11 33.05
C LEU A 196 15.19 -19.79 33.38
N ASP A 197 14.68 -20.24 34.52
CA ASP A 197 13.32 -19.95 34.98
C ASP A 197 13.09 -18.45 35.13
N ALA A 198 14.01 -17.72 35.77
CA ALA A 198 13.92 -16.27 35.93
C ALA A 198 13.91 -15.55 34.56
N GLY A 199 14.77 -15.98 33.64
CA GLY A 199 14.82 -15.42 32.29
C GLY A 199 13.56 -15.69 31.48
N PHE A 200 13.09 -16.94 31.43
CA PHE A 200 11.90 -17.30 30.67
C PHE A 200 10.60 -16.77 31.30
N LEU A 201 10.53 -16.65 32.62
CA LEU A 201 9.45 -15.93 33.30
C LEU A 201 9.45 -14.44 32.90
N THR A 202 10.63 -13.81 32.87
CA THR A 202 10.77 -12.42 32.40
C THR A 202 10.30 -12.28 30.96
N ILE A 203 10.66 -13.22 30.09
CA ILE A 203 10.17 -13.25 28.70
C ILE A 203 8.64 -13.32 28.70
N CYS A 204 8.07 -14.34 29.35
CA CYS A 204 6.61 -14.56 29.40
C CYS A 204 5.85 -13.34 29.92
N PHE A 205 6.39 -12.68 30.94
CA PHE A 205 5.80 -11.50 31.54
C PHE A 205 5.86 -10.30 30.60
N LEU A 206 7.03 -9.99 30.03
CA LEU A 206 7.19 -8.83 29.15
C LEU A 206 6.38 -8.97 27.85
N THR A 207 6.37 -10.16 27.25
CA THR A 207 5.58 -10.45 26.05
C THR A 207 4.08 -10.48 26.34
N GLY A 208 3.66 -11.09 27.45
CA GLY A 208 2.26 -11.10 27.89
C GLY A 208 1.75 -9.69 28.19
N PHE A 209 2.56 -8.88 28.88
CA PHE A 209 2.26 -7.47 29.13
C PHE A 209 2.16 -6.67 27.82
N HIS A 210 3.05 -6.92 26.86
CA HIS A 210 2.95 -6.30 25.54
C HIS A 210 1.65 -6.67 24.80
N MET A 211 1.22 -7.93 24.87
CA MET A 211 -0.08 -8.37 24.34
C MET A 211 -1.24 -7.62 25.00
N HIS A 212 -1.21 -7.47 26.33
CA HIS A 212 -2.24 -6.73 27.07
C HIS A 212 -2.31 -5.24 26.74
N GLN A 213 -1.18 -4.61 26.41
CA GLN A 213 -1.16 -3.22 25.99
C GLN A 213 -1.77 -3.00 24.61
N LYS A 214 -1.75 -4.01 23.74
CA LYS A 214 -2.10 -3.87 22.33
C LYS A 214 -3.44 -4.50 21.95
N PHE A 215 -3.82 -5.59 22.62
CA PHE A 215 -5.11 -6.24 22.37
C PHE A 215 -6.18 -5.74 23.35
N PRO A 216 -7.44 -5.62 22.89
CA PRO A 216 -8.55 -5.33 23.79
C PRO A 216 -8.68 -6.34 24.92
N LYS A 217 -9.34 -5.93 26.01
CA LYS A 217 -9.62 -6.81 27.15
C LYS A 217 -10.37 -8.07 26.70
N ALA A 218 -10.04 -9.19 27.33
CA ALA A 218 -10.67 -10.47 27.05
C ALA A 218 -12.17 -10.42 27.35
N ASP A 219 -12.98 -10.88 26.40
CA ASP A 219 -14.39 -11.16 26.58
C ASP A 219 -14.60 -12.54 27.22
N SER A 220 -15.42 -12.61 28.26
CA SER A 220 -15.60 -13.82 29.07
C SER A 220 -16.40 -14.93 28.37
N GLY A 221 -17.16 -14.60 27.32
CA GLY A 221 -17.95 -15.56 26.55
C GLY A 221 -17.15 -16.37 25.52
N SER A 222 -15.92 -15.95 25.19
CA SER A 222 -15.25 -16.38 23.94
C SER A 222 -13.95 -17.18 24.15
N TYR A 223 -13.63 -17.62 25.38
CA TYR A 223 -12.35 -18.30 25.68
C TYR A 223 -12.09 -19.56 24.83
N TYR A 224 -13.12 -20.36 24.58
CA TYR A 224 -12.99 -21.69 23.98
C TYR A 224 -13.49 -21.77 22.53
N GLU A 225 -13.77 -20.64 21.89
CA GLU A 225 -14.32 -20.61 20.52
C GLU A 225 -13.34 -21.19 19.48
N PHE A 226 -12.03 -21.13 19.74
CA PHE A 226 -11.02 -21.77 18.89
C PHE A 226 -11.20 -23.30 18.78
N LEU A 227 -11.83 -23.96 19.76
CA LEU A 227 -12.16 -25.40 19.67
C LEU A 227 -13.18 -25.71 18.58
N GLN A 228 -14.01 -24.74 18.18
CA GLN A 228 -14.90 -24.91 17.02
C GLN A 228 -14.08 -25.04 15.73
N HIS A 229 -12.96 -24.31 15.63
CA HIS A 229 -12.05 -24.41 14.49
C HIS A 229 -11.30 -25.74 14.48
N MET A 230 -10.98 -26.30 15.65
CA MET A 230 -10.45 -27.66 15.76
C MET A 230 -11.42 -28.70 15.18
N LYS A 231 -12.73 -28.58 15.47
CA LYS A 231 -13.76 -29.47 14.91
C LYS A 231 -13.93 -29.29 13.40
N LYS A 232 -13.85 -28.05 12.91
CA LYS A 232 -13.99 -27.72 11.49
C LYS A 232 -12.77 -28.17 10.67
N TYR A 233 -11.57 -28.06 11.24
CA TYR A 233 -10.30 -28.26 10.55
C TYR A 233 -9.36 -29.23 11.30
N PRO A 234 -9.78 -30.49 11.56
CA PRO A 234 -8.99 -31.44 12.35
C PRO A 234 -7.64 -31.79 11.70
N ALA A 235 -7.56 -31.71 10.36
CA ALA A 235 -6.33 -31.94 9.62
C ALA A 235 -5.18 -30.99 10.04
N LEU A 236 -5.47 -29.76 10.48
CA LEU A 236 -4.45 -28.81 10.92
C LEU A 236 -3.75 -29.27 12.20
N PHE A 237 -4.48 -29.89 13.13
CA PHE A 237 -3.91 -30.42 14.37
C PHE A 237 -2.84 -31.48 14.08
N PHE A 238 -3.22 -32.50 13.30
CA PHE A 238 -2.33 -33.60 12.95
C PHE A 238 -1.19 -33.14 12.04
N SER A 239 -1.45 -32.21 11.12
CA SER A 239 -0.40 -31.63 10.29
C SER A 239 0.67 -30.95 11.12
N GLY A 240 0.27 -30.15 12.12
CA GLY A 240 1.20 -29.48 13.03
C GLY A 240 2.05 -30.49 13.79
N MET A 241 1.43 -31.51 14.37
CA MET A 241 2.15 -32.57 15.06
C MET A 241 3.16 -33.28 14.15
N LEU A 242 2.77 -33.68 12.94
CA LEU A 242 3.64 -34.42 12.03
C LEU A 242 4.83 -33.59 11.54
N ILE A 243 4.59 -32.33 11.15
CA ILE A 243 5.65 -31.45 10.61
C ILE A 243 6.69 -31.13 11.67
N TYR A 244 6.26 -30.72 12.87
CA TYR A 244 7.17 -30.28 13.93
C TYR A 244 7.80 -31.44 14.71
N SER A 245 7.12 -32.58 14.87
CA SER A 245 7.76 -33.77 15.45
C SER A 245 8.70 -34.44 14.48
N GLY A 246 8.39 -34.42 13.17
CA GLY A 246 9.13 -35.11 12.13
C GLY A 246 10.61 -34.80 12.08
N ILE A 247 11.03 -33.59 12.50
CA ILE A 247 12.44 -33.20 12.54
C ILE A 247 13.25 -33.92 13.63
N TYR A 248 12.60 -34.47 14.67
CA TYR A 248 13.25 -35.12 15.82
C TYR A 248 13.09 -36.64 15.82
N LEU A 249 12.24 -37.21 14.96
CA LEU A 249 11.91 -38.63 15.01
C LEU A 249 13.10 -39.54 14.71
N HIS A 250 14.06 -39.09 13.89
CA HIS A 250 15.30 -39.84 13.68
C HIS A 250 16.17 -39.89 14.95
N ASN A 251 16.26 -38.80 15.74
CA ASN A 251 16.89 -38.83 17.06
C ASN A 251 16.21 -39.86 17.98
N PHE A 252 14.88 -39.88 18.00
CA PHE A 252 14.14 -40.82 18.84
C PHE A 252 14.43 -42.27 18.47
N VAL A 253 14.62 -42.58 17.19
CA VAL A 253 15.04 -43.92 16.75
C VAL A 253 16.37 -44.32 17.42
N TYR A 254 17.36 -43.43 17.45
CA TYR A 254 18.64 -43.70 18.16
C TYR A 254 18.47 -43.74 19.68
N TRP A 255 17.66 -42.86 20.27
CA TRP A 255 17.43 -42.82 21.72
C TRP A 255 16.79 -44.12 22.25
N PHE A 256 15.96 -44.77 21.44
CA PHE A 256 15.33 -46.05 21.77
C PHE A 256 16.07 -47.27 21.20
N SER A 257 17.23 -47.07 20.56
CA SER A 257 18.09 -48.15 20.09
C SER A 257 19.00 -48.68 21.20
N ASP A 258 19.70 -49.79 20.91
CA ASP A 258 20.72 -50.35 21.80
C ASP A 258 21.95 -49.43 21.96
N GLN A 259 22.11 -48.43 21.09
CA GLN A 259 23.18 -47.43 21.15
C GLN A 259 22.82 -46.22 22.05
N GLY A 260 21.55 -46.09 22.43
CA GLY A 260 21.07 -45.00 23.29
C GLY A 260 21.59 -45.12 24.72
N GLN A 261 21.96 -43.99 25.32
CA GLN A 261 22.44 -43.88 26.69
C GLN A 261 21.36 -43.28 27.60
N VAL A 262 21.30 -43.73 28.85
CA VAL A 262 20.38 -43.21 29.86
C VAL A 262 21.12 -42.32 30.85
N ILE A 263 20.77 -41.04 30.88
CA ILE A 263 21.31 -40.01 31.79
C ILE A 263 20.26 -39.71 32.87
N GLY A 264 20.68 -39.60 34.14
CA GLY A 264 19.78 -39.24 35.24
C GLY A 264 18.59 -40.18 35.42
N GLY A 265 18.78 -41.48 35.18
CA GLY A 265 17.77 -42.53 35.35
C GLY A 265 16.65 -42.58 34.30
N ALA A 266 16.41 -41.50 33.53
CA ALA A 266 15.26 -41.44 32.60
C ALA A 266 15.51 -40.73 31.25
N TYR A 267 16.49 -39.83 31.13
CA TYR A 267 16.77 -39.16 29.86
C TYR A 267 17.48 -40.12 28.91
N ARG A 268 16.89 -40.39 27.75
CA ARG A 268 17.50 -41.20 26.69
C ARG A 268 18.10 -40.28 25.65
N VAL A 269 19.39 -40.37 25.42
CA VAL A 269 20.09 -39.56 24.43
C VAL A 269 21.12 -40.42 23.69
N PHE A 270 21.56 -39.97 22.53
CA PHE A 270 22.71 -40.55 21.86
C PHE A 270 23.61 -39.43 21.37
N MET A 271 24.45 -38.91 22.27
CA MET A 271 25.28 -37.72 22.06
C MET A 271 26.17 -37.82 20.81
N PHE A 272 26.60 -39.03 20.45
CA PHE A 272 27.39 -39.27 19.25
C PHE A 272 26.64 -38.80 17.98
N TYR A 273 25.33 -39.02 17.91
CA TYR A 273 24.46 -38.61 16.81
C TYR A 273 23.80 -37.24 17.05
N ASP A 274 23.34 -36.96 18.27
CA ASP A 274 22.63 -35.72 18.62
C ASP A 274 23.49 -34.46 18.42
N VAL A 275 24.80 -34.55 18.69
CA VAL A 275 25.72 -33.42 18.51
C VAL A 275 25.88 -33.05 17.02
N PRO A 276 26.22 -33.97 16.09
CA PRO A 276 26.17 -33.69 14.65
C PRO A 276 24.82 -33.16 14.16
N VAL A 277 23.70 -33.69 14.68
CA VAL A 277 22.35 -33.20 14.35
C VAL A 277 22.18 -31.72 14.71
N PHE A 278 22.60 -31.31 15.91
CA PHE A 278 22.53 -29.91 16.34
C PHE A 278 23.29 -28.98 15.40
N TYR A 279 24.54 -29.29 15.07
CA TYR A 279 25.35 -28.45 14.17
C TYR A 279 24.81 -28.43 12.74
N ALA A 280 24.35 -29.58 12.24
CA ALA A 280 23.73 -29.64 10.91
C ALA A 280 22.43 -28.82 10.84
N PHE A 281 21.64 -28.79 11.92
CA PHE A 281 20.44 -27.97 11.99
C PHE A 281 20.71 -26.46 11.98
N LEU A 282 21.85 -25.99 12.51
CA LEU A 282 22.22 -24.56 12.43
C LEU A 282 22.36 -24.06 10.99
N THR A 283 22.66 -24.95 10.04
CA THR A 283 22.78 -24.60 8.62
C THR A 283 21.46 -24.17 7.98
N VAL A 284 20.31 -24.43 8.63
CA VAL A 284 18.96 -24.11 8.15
C VAL A 284 18.57 -22.66 8.45
N LEU A 285 19.20 -22.02 9.43
CA LEU A 285 18.81 -20.71 9.95
C LEU A 285 18.75 -19.60 8.88
N PRO A 286 19.74 -19.45 7.97
CA PRO A 286 19.69 -18.41 6.95
C PRO A 286 18.50 -18.55 6.00
N THR A 287 18.10 -19.79 5.68
CA THR A 287 16.97 -20.05 4.79
C THR A 287 15.63 -19.78 5.47
N LEU A 288 15.50 -19.94 6.78
CA LEU A 288 14.31 -19.48 7.50
C LEU A 288 14.13 -17.96 7.38
N VAL A 289 15.23 -17.20 7.49
CA VAL A 289 15.20 -15.74 7.29
C VAL A 289 14.86 -15.41 5.83
N ALA A 290 15.55 -16.05 4.87
CA ALA A 290 15.30 -15.83 3.45
C ALA A 290 13.87 -16.18 3.05
N PHE A 291 13.30 -17.26 3.60
CA PHE A 291 11.92 -17.68 3.37
C PHE A 291 10.93 -16.62 3.82
N VAL A 292 11.07 -16.10 5.05
CA VAL A 292 10.19 -15.04 5.56
C VAL A 292 10.30 -13.78 4.70
N VAL A 293 11.52 -13.35 4.35
CA VAL A 293 11.73 -12.18 3.47
C VAL A 293 11.06 -12.40 2.11
N SER A 294 11.36 -13.52 1.48
CA SER A 294 10.88 -13.86 0.14
C SER A 294 9.35 -13.95 0.08
N VAL A 295 8.74 -14.61 1.06
CA VAL A 295 7.28 -14.73 1.16
C VAL A 295 6.63 -13.37 1.41
N GLU A 296 7.13 -12.57 2.37
CA GLU A 296 6.50 -11.31 2.78
C GLU A 296 6.70 -10.17 1.76
N THR A 297 7.85 -10.12 1.08
CA THR A 297 8.23 -9.00 0.22
C THR A 297 7.96 -9.25 -1.26
N SER A 298 8.01 -10.50 -1.73
CA SER A 298 7.83 -10.85 -3.15
C SER A 298 6.55 -11.63 -3.40
N PHE A 299 6.39 -12.81 -2.78
CA PHE A 299 5.30 -13.72 -3.11
C PHE A 299 3.93 -13.22 -2.63
N PHE A 300 3.81 -12.78 -1.37
CA PHE A 300 2.52 -12.40 -0.78
C PHE A 300 1.86 -11.23 -1.50
N GLU A 301 2.64 -10.32 -2.09
CA GLU A 301 2.13 -9.22 -2.89
C GLU A 301 1.39 -9.72 -4.13
N LYS A 302 2.03 -10.61 -4.91
CA LYS A 302 1.43 -11.18 -6.11
C LYS A 302 0.29 -12.15 -5.78
N PHE A 303 0.41 -12.89 -4.68
CA PHE A 303 -0.69 -13.72 -4.13
C PHE A 303 -1.92 -12.87 -3.79
N ARG A 304 -1.74 -11.76 -3.06
CA ARG A 304 -2.83 -10.85 -2.73
C ARG A 304 -3.44 -10.23 -3.99
N HIS A 305 -2.62 -9.83 -4.96
CA HIS A 305 -3.10 -9.27 -6.23
C HIS A 305 -4.00 -10.26 -7.00
N TYR A 306 -3.60 -11.53 -7.07
CA TYR A 306 -4.45 -12.58 -7.66
C TYR A 306 -5.82 -12.68 -6.96
N TYR A 307 -5.86 -12.78 -5.63
CA TYR A 307 -7.13 -12.87 -4.91
C TYR A 307 -7.96 -11.56 -4.90
N LEU A 308 -7.32 -10.40 -5.05
CA LEU A 308 -8.03 -9.14 -5.25
C LEU A 308 -8.72 -9.12 -6.61
N ASN A 309 -8.06 -9.57 -7.68
CA ASN A 309 -8.68 -9.67 -9.00
C ASN A 309 -9.80 -10.73 -9.03
N VAL A 310 -9.73 -11.76 -8.20
CA VAL A 310 -10.80 -12.77 -8.04
C VAL A 310 -12.01 -12.21 -7.27
N ASN A 311 -11.78 -11.42 -6.22
CA ASN A 311 -12.86 -10.94 -5.33
C ASN A 311 -13.47 -9.59 -5.77
N ALA A 312 -12.81 -8.85 -6.66
CA ALA A 312 -13.29 -7.60 -7.24
C ALA A 312 -13.64 -7.79 -8.73
N ASP A 313 -13.93 -6.71 -9.46
CA ASP A 313 -14.28 -6.73 -10.89
C ASP A 313 -13.07 -6.98 -11.83
N GLY A 314 -12.20 -7.93 -11.49
CA GLY A 314 -11.08 -8.33 -12.34
C GLY A 314 -11.58 -9.13 -13.55
N THR A 315 -11.12 -8.78 -14.75
CA THR A 315 -11.45 -9.56 -15.95
C THR A 315 -10.78 -10.95 -15.89
N ILE A 316 -11.27 -11.92 -16.67
CA ILE A 316 -10.63 -13.24 -16.78
C ILE A 316 -9.15 -13.10 -17.20
N GLN A 317 -8.84 -12.12 -18.05
CA GLN A 317 -7.47 -11.82 -18.48
C GLN A 317 -6.61 -11.35 -17.28
N ASP A 318 -7.14 -10.47 -16.43
CA ASP A 318 -6.45 -9.98 -15.23
C ASP A 318 -6.19 -11.08 -14.21
N ILE A 319 -7.14 -12.00 -14.03
CA ILE A 319 -7.01 -13.16 -13.14
C ILE A 319 -5.94 -14.12 -13.70
N GLN A 320 -5.95 -14.41 -15.00
CA GLN A 320 -4.95 -15.27 -15.63
C GLN A 320 -3.54 -14.66 -15.61
N ASN A 321 -3.42 -13.35 -15.83
CA ASN A 321 -2.14 -12.65 -15.77
C ASN A 321 -1.61 -12.60 -14.34
N ALA A 322 -2.45 -12.26 -13.36
CA ALA A 322 -2.07 -12.27 -11.94
C ALA A 322 -1.69 -13.68 -11.47
N LYS A 323 -2.39 -14.72 -11.92
CA LYS A 323 -2.04 -16.13 -11.68
C LYS A 323 -0.66 -16.47 -12.22
N LYS A 324 -0.40 -16.19 -13.50
CA LYS A 324 0.90 -16.46 -14.14
C LYS A 324 2.02 -15.71 -13.43
N GLN A 325 1.80 -14.45 -13.07
CA GLN A 325 2.79 -13.63 -12.36
C GLN A 325 3.06 -14.21 -10.96
N MET A 326 2.03 -14.55 -10.20
CA MET A 326 2.16 -15.20 -8.89
C MET A 326 2.93 -16.52 -8.99
N GLN A 327 2.61 -17.38 -9.96
CA GLN A 327 3.28 -18.66 -10.18
C GLN A 327 4.76 -18.48 -10.54
N ARG A 328 5.07 -17.58 -11.48
CA ARG A 328 6.45 -17.27 -11.88
C ARG A 328 7.27 -16.74 -10.71
N THR A 329 6.73 -15.78 -9.95
CA THR A 329 7.37 -15.25 -8.76
C THR A 329 7.61 -16.35 -7.75
N LEU A 330 6.60 -17.18 -7.44
CA LEU A 330 6.75 -18.28 -6.49
C LEU A 330 7.87 -19.25 -6.89
N MET A 331 7.96 -19.66 -8.17
CA MET A 331 9.02 -20.56 -8.64
C MET A 331 10.41 -19.94 -8.58
N ARG A 332 10.53 -18.65 -8.91
CA ARG A 332 11.79 -17.90 -8.77
C ARG A 332 12.22 -17.81 -7.31
N GLU A 333 11.30 -17.48 -6.41
CA GLU A 333 11.54 -17.39 -4.98
C GLU A 333 11.94 -18.75 -4.38
N ILE A 334 11.30 -19.85 -4.78
CA ILE A 334 11.70 -21.21 -4.37
C ILE A 334 13.12 -21.52 -4.85
N SER A 335 13.45 -21.20 -6.11
CA SER A 335 14.78 -21.43 -6.67
C SER A 335 15.86 -20.66 -5.89
N PHE A 336 15.58 -19.40 -5.59
CA PHE A 336 16.45 -18.56 -4.76
C PHE A 336 16.68 -19.14 -3.36
N LEU A 337 15.64 -19.70 -2.70
CA LEU A 337 15.80 -20.37 -1.41
C LEU A 337 16.69 -21.61 -1.50
N MET A 338 16.54 -22.40 -2.56
CA MET A 338 17.42 -23.56 -2.80
C MET A 338 18.86 -23.15 -3.05
N GLU A 339 19.10 -22.07 -3.81
CA GLU A 339 20.43 -21.52 -4.07
C GLU A 339 21.11 -21.03 -2.79
N ILE A 340 20.39 -20.26 -1.96
CA ILE A 340 20.91 -19.80 -0.67
C ILE A 340 21.23 -20.98 0.24
N GLN A 341 20.31 -21.93 0.40
CA GLN A 341 20.56 -23.07 1.28
C GLN A 341 21.72 -23.91 0.76
N LEU A 342 21.85 -24.11 -0.55
CA LEU A 342 22.97 -24.84 -1.15
C LEU A 342 24.30 -24.16 -0.84
N LEU A 343 24.38 -22.84 -1.02
CA LEU A 343 25.56 -22.06 -0.69
C LEU A 343 25.93 -22.20 0.80
N VAL A 344 24.95 -22.02 1.69
CA VAL A 344 25.15 -22.13 3.15
C VAL A 344 25.58 -23.54 3.53
N THR A 345 24.99 -24.58 2.93
CA THR A 345 25.39 -25.97 3.17
C THR A 345 26.83 -26.20 2.72
N ILE A 346 27.23 -25.79 1.50
CA ILE A 346 28.62 -25.94 1.02
C ILE A 346 29.62 -25.23 1.94
N LEU A 347 29.33 -23.98 2.32
CA LEU A 347 30.18 -23.21 3.25
C LEU A 347 30.26 -23.88 4.63
N SER A 348 29.15 -24.42 5.11
CA SER A 348 29.06 -25.11 6.39
C SER A 348 29.79 -26.46 6.39
N LEU A 349 29.80 -27.18 5.25
CA LEU A 349 30.61 -28.39 5.08
C LEU A 349 32.10 -28.06 5.15
N GLY A 350 32.56 -27.04 4.39
CA GLY A 350 33.96 -26.60 4.42
C GLY A 350 34.39 -26.09 5.80
N ALA A 351 33.59 -25.24 6.43
CA ALA A 351 33.84 -24.74 7.78
C ALA A 351 33.79 -25.88 8.81
N GLY A 352 32.85 -26.81 8.67
CA GLY A 352 32.68 -27.95 9.56
C GLY A 352 33.91 -28.87 9.55
N MET A 353 34.43 -29.21 8.37
CA MET A 353 35.66 -30.00 8.21
C MET A 353 36.87 -29.34 8.89
N LEU A 354 36.95 -28.01 8.90
CA LEU A 354 38.06 -27.26 9.49
C LEU A 354 37.93 -27.07 11.02
N LEU A 355 36.71 -26.79 11.49
CA LEU A 355 36.46 -26.31 12.86
C LEU A 355 35.99 -27.42 13.80
N LEU A 356 35.14 -28.35 13.35
CA LEU A 356 34.55 -29.36 14.21
C LEU A 356 35.59 -30.33 14.83
N PRO A 357 36.63 -30.78 14.10
CA PRO A 357 37.68 -31.61 14.71
C PRO A 357 38.43 -30.89 15.84
N LYS A 358 38.55 -29.56 15.78
CA LYS A 358 39.24 -28.75 16.82
C LYS A 358 38.45 -28.68 18.13
N ILE A 359 37.14 -28.91 18.09
CA ILE A 359 36.25 -28.89 19.26
C ILE A 359 35.87 -30.31 19.71
N GLY A 360 36.55 -31.34 19.20
CA GLY A 360 36.43 -32.72 19.66
C GLY A 360 35.57 -33.66 18.80
N PHE A 361 35.18 -33.28 17.57
CA PHE A 361 34.49 -34.22 16.67
C PHE A 361 35.42 -35.33 16.19
N THR A 362 34.92 -36.56 16.26
CA THR A 362 35.55 -37.71 15.60
C THR A 362 35.31 -37.67 14.08
N MET A 363 36.10 -38.42 13.31
CA MET A 363 35.90 -38.51 11.85
C MET A 363 34.53 -39.08 11.48
N GLN A 364 34.04 -40.06 12.23
CA GLN A 364 32.70 -40.62 12.02
C GLN A 364 31.58 -39.60 12.31
N GLN A 365 31.74 -38.75 13.33
CA GLN A 365 30.80 -37.66 13.59
C GLN A 365 30.86 -36.56 12.52
N LEU A 366 32.02 -36.38 11.89
CA LEU A 366 32.17 -35.48 10.75
C LEU A 366 31.43 -36.02 9.52
N ASP A 367 31.54 -37.33 9.24
CA ASP A 367 30.79 -37.99 8.16
C ASP A 367 29.28 -37.86 8.38
N LEU A 368 28.82 -38.08 9.62
CA LEU A 368 27.44 -37.83 10.04
C LEU A 368 27.01 -36.39 9.80
N PHE A 369 27.82 -35.41 10.22
CA PHE A 369 27.54 -34.00 10.02
C PHE A 369 27.38 -33.66 8.52
N ILE A 370 28.20 -34.25 7.65
CA ILE A 370 28.12 -34.03 6.20
C ILE A 370 26.78 -34.54 5.65
N ILE A 371 26.43 -35.80 5.95
CA ILE A 371 25.18 -36.43 5.48
C ILE A 371 23.96 -35.69 6.03
N LEU A 372 23.97 -35.35 7.32
CA LEU A 372 22.88 -34.63 7.97
C LEU A 372 22.74 -33.21 7.43
N SER A 373 23.82 -32.51 7.11
CA SER A 373 23.74 -31.17 6.51
C SER A 373 23.07 -31.19 5.13
N LEU A 374 23.31 -32.24 4.34
CA LEU A 374 22.60 -32.47 3.07
C LEU A 374 21.14 -32.86 3.30
N ALA A 375 20.85 -33.67 4.32
CA ALA A 375 19.49 -34.02 4.68
C ALA A 375 18.68 -32.79 5.12
N TYR A 376 19.28 -31.92 5.93
CA TYR A 376 18.67 -30.68 6.39
C TYR A 376 18.50 -29.64 5.27
N TYR A 377 19.39 -29.61 4.28
CA TYR A 377 19.19 -28.86 3.02
C TYR A 377 17.86 -29.27 2.35
N LEU A 378 17.63 -30.58 2.18
CA LEU A 378 16.38 -31.06 1.56
C LEU A 378 15.16 -30.81 2.45
N PHE A 379 15.31 -31.07 3.75
CA PHE A 379 14.26 -30.89 4.74
C PHE A 379 13.76 -29.44 4.80
N ILE A 380 14.65 -28.44 4.82
CA ILE A 380 14.19 -27.05 4.93
C ILE A 380 13.40 -26.62 3.70
N ILE A 381 13.80 -27.04 2.51
CA ILE A 381 13.04 -26.75 1.29
C ILE A 381 11.67 -27.45 1.37
N PHE A 382 11.63 -28.73 1.75
CA PHE A 382 10.37 -29.45 2.00
C PHE A 382 9.48 -28.68 2.99
N PHE A 383 10.04 -28.26 4.13
CA PHE A 383 9.34 -27.53 5.18
C PHE A 383 8.76 -26.21 4.65
N SER A 384 9.55 -25.43 3.89
CA SER A 384 9.10 -24.19 3.24
C SER A 384 7.95 -24.43 2.25
N LEU A 385 8.03 -25.48 1.42
CA LEU A 385 6.98 -25.81 0.45
C LEU A 385 5.68 -26.26 1.14
N VAL A 386 5.77 -27.01 2.23
CA VAL A 386 4.61 -27.35 3.07
C VAL A 386 3.95 -26.10 3.63
N HIS A 387 4.73 -25.10 4.06
CA HIS A 387 4.17 -23.82 4.51
C HIS A 387 3.52 -23.01 3.39
N ILE A 388 4.07 -23.05 2.17
CA ILE A 388 3.44 -22.44 1.00
C ILE A 388 2.10 -23.14 0.66
N LEU A 389 2.00 -24.46 0.77
CA LEU A 389 0.72 -25.17 0.59
C LEU A 389 -0.35 -24.70 1.59
N MET A 390 0.05 -24.32 2.82
CA MET A 390 -0.88 -23.74 3.80
C MET A 390 -1.41 -22.36 3.38
N TYR A 391 -0.67 -21.57 2.58
CA TYR A 391 -1.19 -20.31 2.00
C TYR A 391 -2.34 -20.58 1.02
N PHE A 392 -2.31 -21.70 0.30
CA PHE A 392 -3.36 -22.12 -0.63
C PHE A 392 -4.47 -22.96 0.05
N ASP A 393 -4.51 -23.02 1.39
CA ASP A 393 -5.44 -23.84 2.19
C ASP A 393 -5.46 -25.34 1.81
N ASP A 394 -4.36 -25.90 1.28
CA ASP A 394 -4.27 -27.33 0.90
C ASP A 394 -3.99 -28.24 2.11
N ARG A 395 -4.91 -28.24 3.08
CA ARG A 395 -4.79 -28.97 4.35
C ARG A 395 -4.60 -30.48 4.18
N LYS A 396 -5.22 -31.08 3.16
CA LYS A 396 -5.07 -32.52 2.88
C LYS A 396 -3.70 -32.85 2.31
N GLY A 397 -3.20 -32.04 1.38
CA GLY A 397 -1.85 -32.21 0.84
C GLY A 397 -0.79 -32.15 1.93
N VAL A 398 -0.88 -31.11 2.78
CA VAL A 398 0.01 -30.92 3.93
C VAL A 398 0.01 -32.15 4.87
N LEU A 399 -1.17 -32.68 5.21
CA LEU A 399 -1.29 -33.86 6.08
C LEU A 399 -0.62 -35.10 5.48
N TRP A 400 -0.89 -35.38 4.19
CA TRP A 400 -0.34 -36.56 3.52
C TRP A 400 1.18 -36.48 3.34
N THR A 401 1.71 -35.31 2.96
CA THR A 401 3.16 -35.13 2.81
C THR A 401 3.88 -35.18 4.17
N GLY A 402 3.24 -34.67 5.23
CA GLY A 402 3.74 -34.79 6.60
C GLY A 402 3.76 -36.24 7.09
N LEU A 403 2.69 -37.00 6.83
CA LEU A 403 2.62 -38.41 7.18
C LEU A 403 3.69 -39.22 6.44
N LEU A 404 3.83 -39.00 5.13
CA LEU A 404 4.86 -39.61 4.31
C LEU A 404 6.25 -39.36 4.89
N PHE A 405 6.56 -38.10 5.21
CA PHE A 405 7.84 -37.72 5.80
C PHE A 405 8.12 -38.44 7.11
N VAL A 406 7.16 -38.44 8.04
CA VAL A 406 7.31 -39.09 9.35
C VAL A 406 7.51 -40.61 9.21
N THR A 407 6.70 -41.28 8.38
CA THR A 407 6.80 -42.72 8.17
C THR A 407 8.13 -43.10 7.53
N LEU A 408 8.57 -42.37 6.49
CA LEU A 408 9.87 -42.59 5.87
C LEU A 408 11.01 -42.26 6.84
N ASN A 409 10.92 -41.19 7.61
CA ASN A 409 11.98 -40.79 8.51
C ASN A 409 12.24 -41.86 9.58
N ILE A 410 11.18 -42.39 10.21
CA ILE A 410 11.31 -43.51 11.15
C ILE A 410 11.82 -44.77 10.44
N GLY A 411 11.15 -45.18 9.36
CA GLY A 411 11.43 -46.46 8.68
C GLY A 411 12.83 -46.52 8.08
N CYS A 412 13.22 -45.49 7.31
CA CYS A 412 14.54 -45.41 6.70
C CYS A 412 15.63 -45.28 7.77
N THR A 413 15.43 -44.51 8.84
CA THR A 413 16.44 -44.41 9.92
C THR A 413 16.65 -45.75 10.61
N ILE A 414 15.59 -46.52 10.91
CA ILE A 414 15.73 -47.87 11.50
C ILE A 414 16.53 -48.78 10.57
N VAL A 415 16.24 -48.75 9.26
CA VAL A 415 16.93 -49.60 8.27
C VAL A 415 18.40 -49.18 8.13
N THR A 416 18.68 -47.89 7.98
CA THR A 416 20.05 -47.41 7.76
C THR A 416 20.91 -47.56 9.00
N MET A 417 20.36 -47.37 10.20
CA MET A 417 21.03 -47.64 11.47
C MET A 417 21.47 -49.11 11.58
N LYS A 418 20.60 -50.07 11.22
CA LYS A 418 20.96 -51.49 11.21
C LYS A 418 22.04 -51.85 10.19
N LEU A 419 22.16 -51.06 9.13
CA LEU A 419 23.16 -51.23 8.08
C LEU A 419 24.44 -50.41 8.34
N ASN A 420 24.53 -49.70 9.47
CA ASN A 420 25.63 -48.79 9.83
C ASN A 420 25.82 -47.61 8.83
N TYR A 421 24.74 -47.14 8.21
CA TYR A 421 24.71 -45.94 7.37
C TYR A 421 23.95 -44.81 8.09
N ASP A 422 24.46 -44.39 9.24
CA ASP A 422 23.78 -43.41 10.08
C ASP A 422 23.57 -42.07 9.35
N GLY A 423 22.45 -41.39 9.64
CA GLY A 423 22.06 -40.13 8.98
C GLY A 423 21.44 -40.27 7.57
N LEU A 424 21.73 -41.36 6.84
CA LEU A 424 21.20 -41.57 5.48
C LEU A 424 19.67 -41.72 5.46
N GLY A 425 19.07 -42.26 6.52
CA GLY A 425 17.62 -42.41 6.64
C GLY A 425 16.87 -41.08 6.57
N MET A 426 17.36 -40.06 7.29
CA MET A 426 16.82 -38.70 7.24
C MET A 426 16.99 -38.08 5.84
N PHE A 427 18.14 -38.30 5.18
CA PHE A 427 18.37 -37.82 3.82
C PHE A 427 17.35 -38.40 2.82
N ILE A 428 17.15 -39.72 2.82
CA ILE A 428 16.20 -40.39 1.92
C ILE A 428 14.77 -39.90 2.20
N ALA A 429 14.38 -39.81 3.47
CA ALA A 429 13.05 -39.34 3.84
C ALA A 429 12.79 -37.91 3.36
N SER A 430 13.73 -36.98 3.60
CA SER A 430 13.63 -35.61 3.14
C SER A 430 13.61 -35.48 1.62
N PHE A 431 14.42 -36.27 0.90
CA PHE A 431 14.45 -36.29 -0.56
C PHE A 431 13.09 -36.70 -1.16
N VAL A 432 12.57 -37.85 -0.73
CA VAL A 432 11.30 -38.38 -1.25
C VAL A 432 10.13 -37.46 -0.90
N SER A 433 10.11 -36.92 0.33
CA SER A 433 9.08 -35.97 0.75
C SER A 433 9.16 -34.63 0.00
N LEU A 434 10.36 -34.15 -0.34
CA LEU A 434 10.54 -32.96 -1.16
C LEU A 434 9.96 -33.15 -2.58
N LEU A 435 10.19 -34.31 -3.20
CA LEU A 435 9.59 -34.63 -4.50
C LEU A 435 8.06 -34.67 -4.41
N ALA A 436 7.52 -35.32 -3.37
CA ALA A 436 6.09 -35.44 -3.16
C ALA A 436 5.40 -34.07 -2.94
N VAL A 437 5.97 -33.20 -2.10
CA VAL A 437 5.42 -31.86 -1.85
C VAL A 437 5.56 -30.95 -3.07
N SER A 438 6.65 -31.06 -3.83
CA SER A 438 6.85 -30.29 -5.07
C SER A 438 5.82 -30.68 -6.13
N ALA A 439 5.58 -31.97 -6.31
CA ALA A 439 4.53 -32.47 -7.21
C ALA A 439 3.14 -31.99 -6.76
N ARG A 440 2.87 -32.01 -5.45
CA ARG A 440 1.59 -31.52 -4.90
C ARG A 440 1.41 -30.02 -5.11
N LEU A 441 2.45 -29.22 -4.88
CA LEU A 441 2.41 -27.77 -5.08
C LEU A 441 2.16 -27.42 -6.54
N LEU A 442 2.87 -28.05 -7.49
CA LEU A 442 2.63 -27.85 -8.92
C LEU A 442 1.20 -28.23 -9.32
N TYR A 443 0.67 -29.31 -8.75
CA TYR A 443 -0.72 -29.71 -8.95
C TYR A 443 -1.71 -28.65 -8.43
N VAL A 444 -1.51 -28.13 -7.23
CA VAL A 444 -2.37 -27.06 -6.65
C VAL A 444 -2.28 -25.79 -7.49
N LEU A 445 -1.09 -25.35 -7.88
CA LEU A 445 -0.88 -24.14 -8.67
C LEU A 445 -1.55 -24.24 -10.04
N ARG A 446 -1.42 -25.38 -10.73
CA ARG A 446 -2.07 -25.61 -12.03
C ARG A 446 -3.59 -25.51 -11.92
N ASN A 447 -4.16 -26.04 -10.84
CA ASN A 447 -5.60 -26.13 -10.59
C ASN A 447 -6.13 -25.05 -9.64
N ILE A 448 -5.40 -23.96 -9.42
CA ILE A 448 -5.74 -22.97 -8.39
C ILE A 448 -7.11 -22.31 -8.64
N ASP A 449 -7.48 -22.08 -9.91
CA ASP A 449 -8.76 -21.47 -10.28
C ASP A 449 -9.91 -22.38 -9.83
N TYR A 450 -9.80 -23.70 -10.05
CA TYR A 450 -10.78 -24.67 -9.57
C TYR A 450 -10.90 -24.65 -8.05
N TYR A 451 -9.77 -24.63 -7.32
CA TYR A 451 -9.80 -24.53 -5.86
C TYR A 451 -10.36 -23.21 -5.35
N THR A 452 -10.22 -22.14 -6.13
CA THR A 452 -10.69 -20.80 -5.76
C THR A 452 -12.19 -20.65 -5.99
N PHE A 453 -12.68 -21.05 -7.17
CA PHE A 453 -14.07 -20.84 -7.60
C PHE A 453 -14.99 -22.04 -7.30
N CYS A 454 -14.51 -23.27 -7.47
CA CYS A 454 -15.36 -24.47 -7.50
C CYS A 454 -15.30 -25.31 -6.23
N ALA A 455 -14.28 -25.14 -5.38
CA ALA A 455 -14.13 -25.92 -4.15
C ALA A 455 -14.93 -25.37 -2.95
N GLN A 456 -15.65 -24.25 -3.12
CA GLN A 456 -16.52 -23.70 -2.08
C GLN A 456 -17.87 -24.45 -2.06
N PRO A 457 -18.41 -24.81 -0.88
CA PRO A 457 -19.69 -25.50 -0.79
C PRO A 457 -20.83 -24.60 -1.30
N ILE A 458 -21.48 -25.03 -2.39
CA ILE A 458 -22.54 -24.29 -3.11
C ILE A 458 -23.84 -24.17 -2.27
N SER A 459 -24.00 -24.97 -1.21
CA SER A 459 -25.10 -24.80 -0.26
C SER A 459 -24.60 -24.74 1.18
N ASN A 460 -24.99 -23.67 1.88
CA ASN A 460 -25.25 -23.76 3.32
C ASN A 460 -26.52 -24.62 3.47
N ASN A 461 -26.38 -25.94 3.37
CA ASN A 461 -27.38 -26.81 3.99
C ASN A 461 -27.34 -26.45 5.47
N LYS A 462 -28.30 -25.62 5.90
CA LYS A 462 -28.74 -25.56 7.29
C LYS A 462 -29.01 -27.02 7.65
N GLN A 463 -28.04 -27.69 8.24
CA GLN A 463 -28.29 -28.90 8.99
C GLN A 463 -29.20 -28.45 10.12
N TYR A 464 -30.50 -28.52 9.86
CA TYR A 464 -31.49 -28.64 10.91
C TYR A 464 -30.93 -29.69 11.85
N SER A 465 -30.63 -29.26 13.07
CA SER A 465 -30.34 -30.13 14.20
C SER A 465 -31.55 -31.04 14.37
N ARG A 466 -31.57 -32.15 13.63
CA ARG A 466 -32.41 -33.30 13.94
C ARG A 466 -31.81 -33.89 15.20
N SER A 467 -32.40 -33.49 16.32
CA SER A 467 -32.50 -34.33 17.52
C SER A 467 -32.83 -35.75 17.07
N ARG A 468 -31.82 -36.63 17.07
CA ARG A 468 -32.00 -38.08 17.03
C ARG A 468 -30.74 -38.77 17.56
N GLY A 469 -30.84 -39.17 18.82
CA GLY A 469 -30.52 -40.52 19.28
C GLY A 469 -29.05 -40.93 19.30
N ASN A 470 -28.49 -40.94 20.51
CA ASN A 470 -27.43 -41.83 21.01
C ASN A 470 -26.89 -42.87 20.00
N ALA A 471 -25.72 -42.57 19.42
CA ALA A 471 -24.79 -43.59 18.97
C ALA A 471 -23.37 -43.18 19.39
N LYS A 472 -22.84 -43.98 20.31
CA LYS A 472 -21.53 -43.95 20.99
C LYS A 472 -20.39 -43.34 20.15
N ALA A 473 -19.93 -42.15 20.55
CA ALA A 473 -18.58 -41.68 20.29
C ALA A 473 -17.73 -41.92 21.56
N SER A 474 -17.29 -43.17 21.74
CA SER A 474 -16.21 -43.49 22.68
C SER A 474 -14.88 -43.07 22.06
N ALA A 475 -14.25 -42.01 22.58
CA ALA A 475 -12.80 -41.83 22.55
C ALA A 475 -12.31 -40.54 23.24
N ALA A 476 -13.14 -39.51 23.43
CA ALA A 476 -12.64 -38.18 23.84
C ALA A 476 -12.99 -37.75 25.27
N ALA A 477 -13.62 -38.62 26.09
CA ALA A 477 -14.25 -38.22 27.36
C ALA A 477 -13.64 -38.83 28.64
N THR A 478 -12.39 -39.33 28.59
CA THR A 478 -11.80 -40.06 29.75
C THR A 478 -10.60 -39.36 30.40
N MET A 479 -10.45 -38.03 30.26
CA MET A 479 -9.33 -37.30 30.91
C MET A 479 -9.68 -35.94 31.53
N VAL A 480 -10.95 -35.68 31.85
CA VAL A 480 -11.34 -34.38 32.48
C VAL A 480 -12.13 -34.55 33.79
N ILE A 481 -12.58 -35.75 34.13
CA ILE A 481 -13.40 -35.99 35.33
C ILE A 481 -12.58 -36.70 36.41
N VAL A 482 -11.53 -36.06 36.92
CA VAL A 482 -10.92 -36.42 38.23
C VAL A 482 -10.42 -35.20 39.01
N CYS A 483 -10.13 -34.03 38.40
CA CYS A 483 -9.55 -32.89 39.15
C CYS A 483 -10.56 -31.82 39.60
N LEU A 484 -11.85 -31.96 39.31
CA LEU A 484 -12.90 -31.12 39.88
C LEU A 484 -13.40 -31.78 41.17
N LEU A 485 -12.74 -31.55 42.31
CA LEU A 485 -13.30 -31.65 43.66
C LEU A 485 -12.21 -31.27 44.70
N ALA A 486 -12.13 -29.99 45.07
CA ALA A 486 -11.84 -29.52 46.44
C ALA A 486 -11.72 -27.98 46.50
N THR A 487 -12.59 -27.39 47.32
CA THR A 487 -12.47 -26.10 48.06
C THR A 487 -12.39 -24.81 47.24
N ALA A 488 -13.45 -24.02 47.03
CA ALA A 488 -14.42 -23.37 47.94
C ALA A 488 -13.94 -22.05 48.58
N CYS A 489 -14.63 -20.97 48.17
CA CYS A 489 -15.08 -19.78 48.92
C CYS A 489 -14.05 -18.89 49.65
N SER A 490 -13.93 -17.63 49.22
CA SER A 490 -14.50 -16.51 50.00
C SER A 490 -14.67 -15.23 49.17
N SER A 491 -15.70 -14.50 49.56
CA SER A 491 -16.33 -13.30 49.04
C SER A 491 -15.61 -12.00 49.41
N GLY A 492 -15.88 -10.92 48.67
CA GLY A 492 -15.76 -9.56 49.23
C GLY A 492 -15.65 -8.46 48.19
N ALA A 493 -16.78 -7.86 47.85
CA ALA A 493 -16.89 -6.68 47.00
C ALA A 493 -16.29 -5.43 47.66
N SER A 494 -15.75 -4.52 46.84
CA SER A 494 -16.07 -3.09 46.96
C SER A 494 -15.70 -2.34 45.68
N SER A 495 -16.68 -1.57 45.23
CA SER A 495 -16.61 -0.57 44.18
C SER A 495 -15.72 0.60 44.58
N SER A 496 -14.80 0.99 43.71
CA SER A 496 -14.22 2.33 43.69
C SER A 496 -14.31 2.89 42.27
N GLN A 497 -15.31 3.74 42.05
CA GLN A 497 -15.20 4.83 41.10
C GLN A 497 -14.13 5.78 41.65
N THR A 498 -13.14 6.15 40.84
CA THR A 498 -12.59 7.52 40.83
C THR A 498 -11.63 7.70 39.65
N ASN A 499 -12.08 8.62 38.80
CA ASN A 499 -11.31 9.64 38.10
C ASN A 499 -10.31 9.21 37.03
N ASP A 500 -10.82 9.34 35.80
CA ASP A 500 -10.10 9.69 34.59
C ASP A 500 -8.92 10.62 34.87
N SER A 501 -7.77 10.22 34.34
CA SER A 501 -6.71 11.14 33.94
C SER A 501 -6.29 10.73 32.53
N PRO A 502 -6.25 11.66 31.56
CA PRO A 502 -6.16 11.29 30.16
C PRO A 502 -4.85 10.60 29.85
N ALA A 503 -4.95 9.57 29.02
CA ALA A 503 -3.82 8.92 28.38
C ALA A 503 -2.90 9.97 27.75
N THR A 504 -1.60 9.86 27.98
CA THR A 504 -0.60 10.59 27.19
C THR A 504 -0.67 10.04 25.77
N VAL A 505 -1.47 10.71 24.96
CA VAL A 505 -1.59 10.59 23.52
C VAL A 505 -0.18 10.73 22.94
N ILE A 506 0.25 9.74 22.15
CA ILE A 506 1.33 9.98 21.19
C ILE A 506 0.79 11.06 20.28
N THR A 507 1.30 12.27 20.40
CA THR A 507 0.91 13.43 19.60
C THR A 507 0.95 13.05 18.13
N VAL A 508 -0.23 12.96 17.52
CA VAL A 508 -0.40 13.17 16.09
C VAL A 508 0.17 14.56 15.86
N ASP A 509 1.15 14.68 14.98
CA ASP A 509 1.68 15.98 14.60
C ASP A 509 0.52 16.78 14.00
N HIS A 510 -0.04 17.70 14.80
CA HIS A 510 -1.15 18.56 14.39
C HIS A 510 -0.70 19.59 13.33
N ASP A 511 0.60 19.64 13.01
CA ASP A 511 1.22 20.60 12.09
C ASP A 511 1.88 19.92 10.89
N TYR A 512 1.30 18.81 10.40
CA TYR A 512 1.72 18.28 9.10
C TYR A 512 1.42 19.31 8.00
N ARG A 513 2.49 19.82 7.38
CA ARG A 513 2.45 20.68 6.18
C ARG A 513 2.90 19.91 4.95
N LEU A 514 2.36 20.27 3.78
CA LEU A 514 2.76 19.67 2.51
C LEU A 514 4.25 19.99 2.24
N LYS A 515 5.10 18.96 2.23
CA LYS A 515 6.54 19.13 2.00
C LYS A 515 7.00 18.33 0.79
N ASP A 516 7.20 19.05 -0.30
CA ASP A 516 7.74 18.52 -1.54
C ASP A 516 9.27 18.31 -1.50
N ASP A 517 9.79 17.31 -2.23
CA ASP A 517 11.24 17.09 -2.36
C ASP A 517 11.84 17.93 -3.49
N LYS A 518 12.19 19.18 -3.19
CA LYS A 518 12.78 20.09 -4.18
C LYS A 518 14.09 19.60 -4.80
N ARG A 519 14.74 18.57 -4.25
CA ARG A 519 15.94 17.96 -4.87
C ARG A 519 15.61 17.16 -6.13
N LEU A 520 14.34 16.76 -6.29
CA LEU A 520 13.87 16.02 -7.44
C LEU A 520 14.09 16.81 -8.74
N TYR A 521 13.83 18.11 -8.69
CA TYR A 521 13.94 19.01 -9.83
C TYR A 521 15.38 19.36 -10.21
N LYS A 522 16.35 19.21 -9.30
CA LYS A 522 17.78 19.44 -9.60
C LYS A 522 18.35 18.48 -10.66
N ARG A 523 17.62 17.40 -10.97
CA ARG A 523 17.96 16.42 -12.00
C ARG A 523 17.30 16.76 -13.34
N ASP A 524 16.34 17.68 -13.35
CA ASP A 524 15.74 18.24 -14.54
C ASP A 524 16.72 19.26 -15.14
N GLN A 525 16.88 19.22 -16.46
CA GLN A 525 17.69 20.19 -17.19
C GLN A 525 16.73 20.94 -18.09
N ASP A 526 16.38 22.17 -17.69
CA ASP A 526 15.39 23.04 -18.31
C ASP A 526 15.54 23.16 -19.84
N ASP A 527 16.79 23.20 -20.32
CA ASP A 527 17.18 23.37 -21.72
C ASP A 527 17.30 22.04 -22.48
N SER A 528 17.19 20.90 -21.80
CA SER A 528 17.47 19.60 -22.41
C SER A 528 16.35 19.12 -23.34
N LEU A 529 16.75 18.44 -24.42
CA LEU A 529 15.86 17.75 -25.34
C LEU A 529 16.11 16.24 -25.26
N LYS A 530 15.06 15.46 -24.98
CA LYS A 530 15.09 14.00 -25.12
C LYS A 530 14.53 13.59 -26.47
N VAL A 531 14.95 12.44 -26.96
CA VAL A 531 14.47 11.91 -28.25
C VAL A 531 13.95 10.50 -28.04
N LEU A 532 12.64 10.34 -28.24
CA LEU A 532 11.97 9.05 -28.12
C LEU A 532 11.64 8.48 -29.49
N TYR A 533 12.01 7.22 -29.69
CA TYR A 533 11.64 6.40 -30.84
C TYR A 533 10.58 5.40 -30.40
N ILE A 534 9.42 5.45 -31.04
CA ILE A 534 8.28 4.57 -30.77
C ILE A 534 8.00 3.71 -31.98
N THR A 535 8.10 2.40 -31.80
CA THR A 535 7.67 1.43 -32.81
C THR A 535 6.30 0.89 -32.41
N VAL A 536 5.26 1.19 -33.18
CA VAL A 536 3.88 0.76 -32.91
C VAL A 536 3.65 -0.58 -33.60
N LEU A 537 3.12 -1.56 -32.86
CA LEU A 537 3.02 -2.95 -33.31
C LEU A 537 1.57 -3.33 -33.67
N PRO A 538 1.38 -4.38 -34.51
CA PRO A 538 0.06 -4.93 -34.80
C PRO A 538 -0.65 -5.42 -33.53
N THR A 539 -1.97 -5.33 -33.54
CA THR A 539 -2.82 -5.92 -32.50
C THR A 539 -2.73 -7.46 -32.54
N LYS A 540 -2.90 -8.10 -31.39
CA LYS A 540 -2.83 -9.58 -31.26
C LYS A 540 -4.08 -10.30 -31.76
N GLU A 541 -5.15 -9.57 -32.05
CA GLU A 541 -6.42 -10.13 -32.53
C GLU A 541 -6.36 -10.36 -34.05
N GLU A 542 -6.50 -11.61 -34.48
CA GLU A 542 -6.65 -11.95 -35.90
C GLU A 542 -7.89 -11.22 -36.47
N ASN A 543 -7.68 -10.38 -37.50
CA ASN A 543 -8.67 -9.51 -38.17
C ASN A 543 -9.08 -8.21 -37.45
N SER A 544 -8.34 -7.74 -36.44
CA SER A 544 -8.58 -6.40 -35.89
C SER A 544 -8.13 -5.31 -36.88
N SER A 545 -9.04 -4.41 -37.25
CA SER A 545 -8.74 -3.24 -38.10
C SER A 545 -8.20 -2.05 -37.29
N PHE A 546 -7.89 -2.24 -36.01
CA PHE A 546 -7.43 -1.19 -35.12
C PHE A 546 -5.91 -1.05 -35.20
N ASP A 547 -5.46 -0.07 -35.99
CA ASP A 547 -4.06 0.26 -36.25
C ASP A 547 -3.74 1.70 -35.79
N TRP A 548 -2.51 2.16 -36.02
CA TRP A 548 -2.04 3.50 -35.64
C TRP A 548 -2.86 4.62 -36.30
N TYR A 549 -3.30 4.39 -37.53
CA TYR A 549 -4.18 5.31 -38.24
C TYR A 549 -5.55 5.37 -37.58
N ALA A 550 -6.13 4.22 -37.21
CA ALA A 550 -7.38 4.13 -36.48
C ALA A 550 -7.28 4.80 -35.11
N LEU A 551 -6.21 4.56 -34.34
CA LEU A 551 -5.95 5.22 -33.05
C LEU A 551 -5.96 6.75 -33.18
N ASN A 552 -5.33 7.28 -34.24
CA ASN A 552 -5.27 8.72 -34.51
C ASN A 552 -6.58 9.32 -35.06
N ARG A 553 -7.53 8.48 -35.49
CA ARG A 553 -8.84 8.88 -36.01
C ARG A 553 -10.01 8.42 -35.15
N GLN A 554 -9.75 7.87 -33.97
CA GLN A 554 -10.81 7.48 -33.05
C GLN A 554 -11.73 8.66 -32.77
N VAL A 555 -13.03 8.41 -32.94
CA VAL A 555 -14.10 9.39 -32.74
C VAL A 555 -14.66 9.31 -31.32
N ASP A 556 -14.39 8.21 -30.60
CA ASP A 556 -14.99 7.92 -29.29
C ASP A 556 -13.97 7.96 -28.14
N LYS A 557 -14.30 8.82 -27.18
CA LYS A 557 -13.59 9.13 -25.93
C LYS A 557 -13.51 7.94 -24.97
N GLU A 558 -14.45 6.99 -25.04
CA GLU A 558 -14.63 5.94 -24.01
C GLU A 558 -13.97 4.60 -24.33
N SER A 559 -13.40 4.43 -25.53
CA SER A 559 -12.91 3.12 -25.97
C SER A 559 -11.72 2.59 -25.14
N GLY A 560 -10.93 3.49 -24.53
CA GLY A 560 -9.73 3.14 -23.73
C GLY A 560 -8.68 2.32 -24.50
N GLN A 561 -8.79 2.27 -25.84
CA GLN A 561 -7.97 1.40 -26.67
C GLN A 561 -6.53 1.90 -26.70
N SER A 562 -5.60 0.94 -26.74
CA SER A 562 -4.17 1.21 -26.82
C SER A 562 -3.52 0.21 -27.76
N LEU A 563 -2.41 0.60 -28.36
CA LEU A 563 -1.58 -0.27 -29.19
C LEU A 563 -0.34 -0.70 -28.41
N GLU A 564 0.16 -1.90 -28.69
CA GLU A 564 1.45 -2.33 -28.17
C GLU A 564 2.56 -1.53 -28.87
N ALA A 565 3.58 -1.14 -28.11
CA ALA A 565 4.67 -0.33 -28.61
C ALA A 565 6.02 -0.75 -28.02
N ILE A 566 7.08 -0.49 -28.78
CA ILE A 566 8.46 -0.50 -28.31
C ILE A 566 8.88 0.96 -28.17
N VAL A 567 9.21 1.38 -26.95
CA VAL A 567 9.67 2.73 -26.61
C VAL A 567 11.16 2.67 -26.34
N GLN A 568 11.93 3.48 -27.06
CA GLN A 568 13.39 3.50 -27.03
C GLN A 568 13.90 4.95 -27.09
N GLU A 569 15.14 5.18 -26.67
CA GLU A 569 15.78 6.51 -26.72
C GLU A 569 16.93 6.53 -27.74
N GLY A 570 17.14 7.68 -28.40
CA GLY A 570 18.14 7.83 -29.45
C GLY A 570 18.61 9.27 -29.66
N LEU A 571 19.13 9.56 -30.86
CA LEU A 571 19.60 10.89 -31.27
C LEU A 571 18.57 11.61 -32.15
N PRO A 572 18.62 12.94 -32.27
CA PRO A 572 17.70 13.72 -33.12
C PRO A 572 18.04 13.65 -34.63
N ASP A 573 18.56 12.52 -35.11
CA ASP A 573 18.96 12.30 -36.50
C ASP A 573 17.94 11.48 -37.33
N GLY A 574 16.91 10.94 -36.68
CA GLY A 574 15.90 10.09 -37.31
C GLY A 574 16.39 8.69 -37.66
N LEU A 575 17.61 8.30 -37.25
CA LEU A 575 18.23 7.02 -37.62
C LEU A 575 17.82 5.86 -36.69
N GLY A 576 17.12 6.15 -35.59
CA GLY A 576 16.63 5.14 -34.65
C GLY A 576 17.27 5.23 -33.25
N PRO A 577 17.05 4.20 -32.41
CA PRO A 577 17.62 4.14 -31.07
C PRO A 577 19.15 4.00 -31.07
N LYS A 578 19.81 4.50 -30.02
CA LYS A 578 21.28 4.50 -29.92
C LYS A 578 21.79 3.51 -28.86
N PRO A 579 22.87 2.75 -29.13
CA PRO A 579 23.51 1.91 -28.11
C PRO A 579 23.84 2.68 -26.82
N GLY A 580 23.53 2.08 -25.67
CA GLY A 580 23.71 2.67 -24.34
C GLY A 580 22.60 3.62 -23.87
N MET A 581 21.58 3.89 -24.70
CA MET A 581 20.38 4.65 -24.31
C MET A 581 19.23 3.72 -23.92
N PHE A 582 18.15 4.28 -23.36
CA PHE A 582 17.03 3.51 -22.82
C PHE A 582 16.48 2.51 -23.85
N GLU A 583 16.42 1.23 -23.46
CA GLU A 583 15.81 0.13 -24.21
C GLU A 583 16.29 0.01 -25.68
N HIS A 584 17.53 0.38 -25.99
CA HIS A 584 18.02 0.40 -27.37
C HIS A 584 18.00 -0.97 -28.09
N ASP A 585 18.16 -2.07 -27.36
CA ASP A 585 18.13 -3.45 -27.90
C ASP A 585 16.73 -4.09 -27.80
N ALA A 586 15.71 -3.34 -27.39
CA ALA A 586 14.36 -3.86 -27.24
C ALA A 586 13.80 -4.30 -28.61
N THR A 587 13.41 -5.56 -28.69
CA THR A 587 12.80 -6.17 -29.90
C THR A 587 11.38 -6.67 -29.64
N ALA A 588 10.95 -6.68 -28.38
CA ALA A 588 9.60 -7.03 -27.95
C ALA A 588 8.87 -5.79 -27.43
N PRO A 589 7.52 -5.75 -27.50
CA PRO A 589 6.76 -4.67 -26.91
C PRO A 589 7.09 -4.48 -25.43
N ASN A 590 7.38 -3.23 -25.07
CA ASN A 590 7.81 -2.85 -23.74
C ASN A 590 6.93 -1.73 -23.14
N ALA A 591 5.90 -1.30 -23.88
CA ALA A 591 4.92 -0.32 -23.47
C ALA A 591 3.60 -0.49 -24.24
N SER A 592 2.54 0.18 -23.76
CA SER A 592 1.39 0.52 -24.59
C SER A 592 1.32 2.02 -24.87
N ILE A 593 0.75 2.39 -26.02
CA ILE A 593 0.49 3.77 -26.43
C ILE A 593 -1.01 4.00 -26.63
N ALA A 594 -1.52 5.08 -26.06
CA ALA A 594 -2.91 5.51 -26.21
C ALA A 594 -2.98 7.03 -26.42
N VAL A 595 -4.06 7.52 -27.05
CA VAL A 595 -4.34 8.96 -27.09
C VAL A 595 -4.67 9.46 -25.68
N ARG A 596 -4.25 10.69 -25.37
CA ARG A 596 -4.35 11.28 -24.05
C ARG A 596 -5.05 12.62 -24.07
N GLY A 597 -6.00 12.81 -23.15
CA GLY A 597 -6.65 14.09 -22.88
C GLY A 597 -8.03 14.17 -23.53
N ASN A 598 -8.96 14.85 -22.86
CA ASN A 598 -10.36 14.93 -23.32
C ASN A 598 -10.48 15.67 -24.66
N SER A 599 -9.75 16.76 -24.83
CA SER A 599 -9.76 17.57 -26.05
C SER A 599 -8.90 16.97 -27.17
N ALA A 600 -7.88 16.18 -26.85
CA ALA A 600 -6.93 15.67 -27.84
C ALA A 600 -7.59 14.75 -28.90
N TRP A 601 -8.71 14.10 -28.55
CA TRP A 601 -9.47 13.24 -29.47
C TRP A 601 -9.94 13.97 -30.73
N SER A 602 -10.33 15.24 -30.63
CA SER A 602 -10.77 16.04 -31.78
C SER A 602 -9.64 16.77 -32.51
N ARG A 603 -8.42 16.79 -31.97
CA ARG A 603 -7.28 17.55 -32.53
C ARG A 603 -6.55 16.80 -33.63
N VAL A 604 -5.99 17.51 -34.61
CA VAL A 604 -5.29 16.88 -35.74
C VAL A 604 -3.97 16.23 -35.30
N GLN A 605 -3.22 16.88 -34.41
CA GLN A 605 -2.07 16.29 -33.75
C GLN A 605 -2.46 15.82 -32.35
N LYS A 606 -2.23 14.53 -32.07
CA LYS A 606 -2.60 13.91 -30.79
C LYS A 606 -1.51 14.09 -29.74
N SER A 607 -1.95 14.19 -28.49
CA SER A 607 -1.15 13.92 -27.30
C SER A 607 -1.24 12.42 -26.97
N TYR A 608 -0.16 11.84 -26.44
CA TYR A 608 -0.09 10.41 -26.17
C TYR A 608 0.25 10.11 -24.71
N LYS A 609 -0.27 9.01 -24.22
CA LYS A 609 0.13 8.38 -22.98
C LYS A 609 0.88 7.10 -23.30
N LEU A 610 2.13 7.01 -22.87
CA LEU A 610 2.91 5.77 -22.90
C LEU A 610 2.84 5.11 -21.54
N SER A 611 2.56 3.82 -21.49
CA SER A 611 2.54 3.03 -20.25
C SER A 611 3.53 1.88 -20.38
N LEU A 612 4.74 2.06 -19.84
CA LEU A 612 5.80 1.04 -19.83
C LEU A 612 5.39 -0.16 -18.97
N TYR A 613 5.62 -1.37 -19.48
CA TYR A 613 5.31 -2.61 -18.78
C TYR A 613 6.23 -2.85 -17.58
N GLU A 614 5.75 -3.63 -16.60
CA GLU A 614 6.44 -3.85 -15.31
C GLU A 614 7.92 -4.23 -15.50
N GLU A 615 8.19 -5.08 -16.50
CA GLU A 615 9.46 -5.66 -16.90
C GLU A 615 10.45 -4.70 -17.57
N THR A 616 10.00 -3.62 -18.24
CA THR A 616 10.82 -2.68 -19.04
C THR A 616 11.75 -1.81 -18.17
N GLY A 617 11.57 -1.82 -16.85
CA GLY A 617 12.21 -0.85 -15.98
C GLY A 617 11.54 0.53 -16.03
N LEU A 618 12.25 1.57 -15.58
CA LEU A 618 11.71 2.92 -15.44
C LEU A 618 12.47 3.89 -16.35
N TYR A 619 11.74 4.74 -17.08
CA TYR A 619 12.35 5.85 -17.82
C TYR A 619 12.27 7.12 -16.97
N MET A 620 13.40 7.72 -16.61
CA MET A 620 13.47 8.90 -15.72
C MET A 620 12.70 8.72 -14.39
N ASP A 621 12.80 7.54 -13.77
CA ASP A 621 12.02 7.15 -12.59
C ASP A 621 10.48 7.17 -12.83
N GLN A 622 10.06 7.17 -14.10
CA GLN A 622 8.68 7.16 -14.60
C GLN A 622 8.35 5.87 -15.39
N ARG A 623 7.09 5.69 -15.80
CA ARG A 623 6.46 4.42 -16.27
C ARG A 623 5.26 4.79 -17.10
N THR A 624 4.50 5.76 -16.60
CA THR A 624 3.60 6.53 -17.45
C THR A 624 4.35 7.76 -17.91
N LEU A 625 4.45 7.96 -19.21
CA LEU A 625 4.95 9.18 -19.84
C LEU A 625 3.78 9.86 -20.53
N ASN A 626 3.57 11.14 -20.26
CA ASN A 626 2.48 11.92 -20.83
C ASN A 626 3.05 12.88 -21.87
N LEU A 627 3.09 12.46 -23.12
CA LEU A 627 3.59 13.27 -24.23
C LEU A 627 2.49 14.22 -24.69
N ASN A 628 2.52 15.44 -24.18
CA ASN A 628 1.55 16.47 -24.53
C ASN A 628 2.04 17.27 -25.75
N LYS A 629 1.15 17.45 -26.74
CA LYS A 629 1.46 18.20 -27.95
C LYS A 629 1.29 19.71 -27.77
N HIS A 630 0.33 20.15 -26.95
CA HIS A 630 -0.02 21.56 -26.77
C HIS A 630 -0.37 22.27 -28.09
N ILE A 631 -1.32 21.70 -28.85
CA ILE A 631 -1.65 22.18 -30.21
C ILE A 631 -2.14 23.63 -30.26
N ASP A 632 -2.84 24.09 -29.22
CA ASP A 632 -3.37 25.44 -29.14
C ASP A 632 -2.34 26.45 -28.59
N ASP A 633 -1.19 25.99 -28.09
CA ASP A 633 -0.12 26.84 -27.57
C ASP A 633 0.89 27.17 -28.69
N LEU A 634 0.85 28.41 -29.18
CA LEU A 634 1.79 28.91 -30.19
C LEU A 634 3.25 28.80 -29.71
N SER A 635 3.49 29.00 -28.41
CA SER A 635 4.83 28.97 -27.81
C SER A 635 5.35 27.54 -27.61
N ARG A 636 4.46 26.56 -27.36
CA ARG A 636 4.76 25.22 -26.84
C ARG A 636 5.46 25.21 -25.46
N LEU A 637 5.48 26.34 -24.74
CA LEU A 637 6.20 26.54 -23.49
C LEU A 637 5.31 26.55 -22.25
N ARG A 638 4.04 26.97 -22.38
CA ARG A 638 3.20 27.41 -21.24
C ARG A 638 3.12 26.39 -20.12
N ASN A 639 2.92 25.12 -20.44
CA ASN A 639 2.79 24.07 -19.45
C ASN A 639 4.09 23.80 -18.68
N LYS A 640 5.21 23.69 -19.40
CA LYS A 640 6.54 23.48 -18.79
C LYS A 640 6.95 24.70 -17.98
N LEU A 641 6.76 25.91 -18.52
CA LEU A 641 6.99 27.16 -17.82
C LEU A 641 6.28 27.21 -16.47
N SER A 642 5.00 26.84 -16.43
CA SER A 642 4.21 26.82 -15.19
C SER A 642 4.83 25.90 -14.14
N PHE A 643 5.11 24.65 -14.50
CA PHE A 643 5.66 23.68 -13.54
C PHE A 643 7.08 24.02 -13.11
N ASP A 644 7.95 24.47 -14.02
CA ASP A 644 9.33 24.83 -13.67
C ASP A 644 9.36 26.03 -12.70
N LEU A 645 8.46 27.03 -12.87
CA LEU A 645 8.33 28.13 -11.90
C LEU A 645 7.84 27.64 -10.53
N MET A 646 6.89 26.69 -10.49
CA MET A 646 6.35 26.12 -9.25
C MET A 646 7.38 25.33 -8.42
N GLU A 647 8.49 24.90 -9.02
CA GLU A 647 9.54 24.15 -8.31
C GLU A 647 10.09 24.92 -7.12
N THR A 648 10.15 26.24 -7.19
CA THR A 648 10.71 27.10 -6.14
C THR A 648 9.67 27.61 -5.14
N ILE A 649 8.39 27.47 -5.46
CA ILE A 649 7.28 27.98 -4.64
C ILE A 649 7.10 27.11 -3.38
N PRO A 650 7.01 27.71 -2.18
CA PRO A 650 6.72 26.98 -0.93
C PRO A 650 5.28 26.43 -0.91
N ASP A 651 5.01 25.45 -0.05
CA ASP A 651 3.65 24.89 0.19
C ASP A 651 2.94 24.33 -1.06
N MET A 652 3.69 24.13 -2.15
CA MET A 652 3.21 23.59 -3.42
C MET A 652 4.16 22.52 -3.97
N THR A 653 3.57 21.47 -4.55
CA THR A 653 4.31 20.48 -5.34
C THR A 653 4.32 20.90 -6.80
N SER A 654 5.41 20.68 -7.51
CA SER A 654 5.45 20.77 -8.97
C SER A 654 5.44 19.38 -9.62
N LEU A 655 5.41 19.32 -10.95
CA LEU A 655 5.55 18.12 -11.76
C LEU A 655 6.83 18.20 -12.57
N ARG A 656 7.61 17.11 -12.66
CA ARG A 656 8.76 17.08 -13.58
C ARG A 656 8.30 17.20 -15.02
N THR A 657 8.99 18.02 -15.83
CA THR A 657 8.64 18.23 -17.24
C THR A 657 9.86 18.18 -18.15
N GLN A 658 9.74 17.54 -19.31
CA GLN A 658 10.86 17.34 -20.22
C GLN A 658 10.44 17.56 -21.67
N PHE A 659 11.17 18.39 -22.41
CA PHE A 659 11.00 18.48 -23.87
C PHE A 659 11.42 17.16 -24.54
N VAL A 660 10.59 16.68 -25.47
CA VAL A 660 10.75 15.43 -26.19
C VAL A 660 10.54 15.66 -27.68
N GLN A 661 11.52 15.30 -28.51
CA GLN A 661 11.28 15.05 -29.92
C GLN A 661 10.80 13.61 -30.10
N LEU A 662 9.66 13.44 -30.77
CA LEU A 662 9.03 12.13 -30.95
C LEU A 662 9.19 11.62 -32.38
N TYR A 663 9.76 10.42 -32.53
CA TYR A 663 9.77 9.67 -33.78
C TYR A 663 8.87 8.44 -33.67
N VAL A 664 8.01 8.21 -34.67
CA VAL A 664 7.10 7.04 -34.69
C VAL A 664 7.34 6.21 -35.94
N LYS A 665 7.50 4.90 -35.75
CA LYS A 665 7.51 3.87 -36.79
C LYS A 665 6.26 3.02 -36.65
N ASP A 666 5.37 3.10 -37.63
CA ASP A 666 4.11 2.37 -37.63
C ASP A 666 4.25 1.02 -38.33
N LEU A 667 4.23 -0.07 -37.56
CA LEU A 667 4.17 -1.44 -38.06
C LEU A 667 2.78 -2.06 -37.92
N SER A 668 1.80 -1.32 -37.39
CA SER A 668 0.52 -1.86 -36.94
C SER A 668 -0.40 -2.32 -38.08
N ASN A 669 -0.23 -1.73 -39.27
CA ASN A 669 -0.89 -2.13 -40.50
C ASN A 669 -0.18 -3.29 -41.25
N GLY A 670 0.91 -3.81 -40.70
CA GLY A 670 1.70 -4.91 -41.28
C GLY A 670 2.85 -4.48 -42.20
N ASP A 671 3.07 -3.18 -42.43
CA ASP A 671 4.22 -2.68 -43.19
C ASP A 671 5.52 -2.78 -42.37
N LYS A 672 6.24 -3.89 -42.55
CA LYS A 672 7.52 -4.14 -41.85
C LYS A 672 8.66 -3.19 -42.25
N GLN A 673 8.51 -2.44 -43.34
CA GLN A 673 9.55 -1.55 -43.87
C GLN A 673 9.29 -0.06 -43.57
N ALA A 674 8.27 0.25 -42.78
CA ALA A 674 7.95 1.63 -42.42
C ALA A 674 9.18 2.35 -41.81
N PRO A 675 9.51 3.57 -42.26
CA PRO A 675 10.55 4.39 -41.65
C PRO A 675 10.06 5.01 -40.34
N TYR A 676 10.98 5.54 -39.54
CA TYR A 676 10.62 6.48 -38.48
C TYR A 676 10.21 7.81 -39.10
N VAL A 677 9.10 8.36 -38.63
CA VAL A 677 8.58 9.68 -39.01
C VAL A 677 8.71 10.61 -37.82
N ASP A 678 9.19 11.83 -38.05
CA ASP A 678 9.27 12.88 -37.02
C ASP A 678 7.86 13.45 -36.75
N TYR A 679 7.40 13.36 -35.51
CA TYR A 679 6.13 13.92 -35.02
C TYR A 679 6.33 15.29 -34.35
N GLY A 680 7.57 15.77 -34.31
CA GLY A 680 7.92 17.08 -33.81
C GLY A 680 8.07 17.14 -32.29
N LEU A 681 7.90 18.34 -31.74
CA LEU A 681 8.08 18.61 -30.32
C LEU A 681 6.87 18.21 -29.48
N TYR A 682 7.15 17.62 -28.32
CA TYR A 682 6.22 17.27 -27.26
C TYR A 682 6.82 17.66 -25.90
N THR A 683 5.96 17.80 -24.90
CA THR A 683 6.37 17.93 -23.50
C THR A 683 5.93 16.69 -22.74
N ASN A 684 6.88 15.92 -22.20
CA ASN A 684 6.57 14.88 -21.23
C ASN A 684 6.26 15.53 -19.88
N VAL A 685 5.07 15.27 -19.33
CA VAL A 685 4.66 15.73 -18.00
C VAL A 685 4.54 14.54 -17.06
N GLU A 686 5.16 14.62 -15.88
CA GLU A 686 5.03 13.56 -14.88
C GLU A 686 3.56 13.23 -14.56
N GLN A 687 3.25 11.95 -14.38
CA GLN A 687 1.91 11.51 -14.02
C GLN A 687 1.72 11.49 -12.49
N PRO A 688 0.83 12.32 -11.91
CA PRO A 688 0.42 12.16 -10.53
C PRO A 688 -0.28 10.81 -10.33
N ASN A 689 0.34 9.98 -9.51
CA ASN A 689 -0.05 8.63 -9.12
C ASN A 689 0.74 8.23 -7.86
N LYS A 690 0.60 7.00 -7.40
CA LYS A 690 1.31 6.49 -6.21
C LYS A 690 2.84 6.63 -6.29
N ARG A 691 3.43 6.59 -7.48
CA ARG A 691 4.88 6.77 -7.63
C ARG A 691 5.29 8.23 -7.64
N PHE A 692 4.52 9.14 -8.23
CA PHE A 692 4.69 10.58 -8.03
C PHE A 692 4.71 10.89 -6.54
N LEU A 693 3.70 10.45 -5.78
CA LEU A 693 3.66 10.66 -4.33
C LEU A 693 4.94 10.14 -3.65
N LYS A 694 5.37 8.92 -3.99
CA LYS A 694 6.63 8.37 -3.46
C LYS A 694 7.87 9.18 -3.84
N ALA A 695 7.97 9.65 -5.08
CA ALA A 695 9.11 10.40 -5.60
C ALA A 695 9.23 11.78 -4.93
N HIS A 696 8.10 12.41 -4.66
CA HIS A 696 7.98 13.69 -3.97
C HIS A 696 8.00 13.57 -2.43
N MET A 697 8.34 12.39 -1.88
CA MET A 697 8.31 12.07 -0.44
C MET A 697 6.95 12.24 0.27
N LEU A 698 5.86 12.21 -0.50
CA LEU A 698 4.48 12.20 -0.01
C LEU A 698 4.01 10.76 0.31
N ASP A 699 2.85 10.61 0.96
CA ASP A 699 2.32 9.29 1.34
C ASP A 699 1.76 8.55 0.12
N PRO A 700 2.39 7.44 -0.35
CA PRO A 700 1.93 6.71 -1.53
C PRO A 700 0.62 5.92 -1.31
N ASN A 701 0.10 5.86 -0.08
CA ASN A 701 -1.18 5.22 0.25
C ASN A 701 -2.30 6.24 0.57
N ALA A 702 -2.05 7.52 0.28
CA ALA A 702 -2.98 8.61 0.46
C ALA A 702 -4.24 8.50 -0.41
N PHE A 703 -5.24 9.28 -0.04
CA PHE A 703 -6.35 9.63 -0.93
C PHE A 703 -5.82 10.59 -1.99
N LEU A 704 -6.05 10.27 -3.25
CA LEU A 704 -5.61 11.08 -4.38
C LEU A 704 -6.69 10.99 -5.46
N TYR A 705 -7.28 12.14 -5.78
CA TYR A 705 -8.32 12.26 -6.78
C TYR A 705 -7.88 13.25 -7.85
N LYS A 706 -8.02 12.89 -9.13
CA LYS A 706 -7.93 13.87 -10.21
C LYS A 706 -9.31 14.47 -10.41
N VAL A 707 -9.40 15.79 -10.43
CA VAL A 707 -10.67 16.47 -10.66
C VAL A 707 -11.08 16.36 -12.13
N LYS A 708 -12.36 16.03 -12.39
CA LYS A 708 -12.97 16.13 -13.72
C LYS A 708 -13.86 17.36 -13.88
N PHE A 709 -14.67 17.64 -12.86
CA PHE A 709 -15.46 18.86 -12.65
C PHE A 709 -16.01 18.79 -11.22
N PHE A 710 -15.47 19.59 -10.30
CA PHE A 710 -15.76 19.46 -8.86
C PHE A 710 -15.87 20.81 -8.16
N GLU A 711 -17.10 21.16 -7.77
CA GLU A 711 -17.43 22.45 -7.14
C GLU A 711 -17.58 22.34 -5.61
N PHE A 712 -17.07 21.25 -5.02
CA PHE A 712 -17.16 20.95 -3.59
C PHE A 712 -18.59 20.78 -3.03
N HIS A 713 -19.59 20.52 -3.87
CA HIS A 713 -20.89 20.06 -3.38
C HIS A 713 -20.82 18.61 -2.84
N ARG A 714 -21.83 18.20 -2.07
CA ARG A 714 -21.88 16.86 -1.47
C ARG A 714 -22.11 15.73 -2.49
N TYR A 715 -22.80 16.00 -3.59
CA TYR A 715 -23.18 15.02 -4.63
C TYR A 715 -23.64 13.65 -4.09
N PRO A 716 -24.68 13.58 -3.23
CA PRO A 716 -25.04 12.34 -2.51
C PRO A 716 -25.38 11.16 -3.44
N ASP A 717 -25.83 11.41 -4.66
CA ASP A 717 -26.15 10.36 -5.64
C ASP A 717 -24.93 9.77 -6.36
N ARG A 718 -23.79 10.47 -6.36
CA ARG A 718 -22.56 10.09 -7.08
C ARG A 718 -21.38 9.80 -6.14
N ILE A 719 -21.20 10.61 -5.11
CA ILE A 719 -20.15 10.45 -4.09
C ILE A 719 -20.74 9.70 -2.88
N LYS A 720 -20.55 8.38 -2.87
CA LYS A 720 -21.03 7.49 -1.81
C LYS A 720 -19.89 6.70 -1.19
N SER A 721 -20.12 6.19 0.03
CA SER A 721 -19.18 5.27 0.66
C SER A 721 -19.06 4.00 -0.18
N THR A 722 -17.87 3.41 -0.26
CA THR A 722 -17.68 2.13 -0.96
C THR A 722 -18.44 0.96 -0.31
N THR A 723 -18.97 1.15 0.89
CA THR A 723 -19.84 0.16 1.57
C THR A 723 -21.33 0.38 1.32
N ASP A 724 -21.71 1.43 0.60
CA ASP A 724 -23.10 1.69 0.18
C ASP A 724 -23.48 0.75 -0.97
N GLU A 725 -24.65 0.11 -0.89
CA GLU A 725 -25.13 -0.86 -1.90
C GLU A 725 -25.37 -0.22 -3.28
N THR A 726 -25.56 1.10 -3.32
CA THR A 726 -25.81 1.87 -4.54
C THR A 726 -24.58 2.61 -5.04
N TYR A 727 -23.39 2.36 -4.46
CA TYR A 727 -22.14 2.92 -4.93
C TYR A 727 -21.80 2.41 -6.33
N ASP A 728 -21.47 3.35 -7.21
CA ASP A 728 -21.10 3.10 -8.59
C ASP A 728 -19.82 3.90 -8.89
N VAL A 729 -18.74 3.19 -9.19
CA VAL A 729 -17.44 3.80 -9.46
C VAL A 729 -17.48 4.67 -10.72
N ALA A 730 -18.24 4.31 -11.74
CA ALA A 730 -18.33 5.09 -12.97
C ALA A 730 -19.00 6.45 -12.68
N LYS A 731 -20.10 6.44 -11.92
CA LYS A 731 -20.78 7.68 -11.48
C LYS A 731 -19.93 8.53 -10.56
N PHE A 732 -19.15 7.90 -9.66
CA PHE A 732 -18.19 8.62 -8.83
C PHE A 732 -17.13 9.31 -9.71
N GLU A 733 -16.55 8.56 -10.65
CA GLU A 733 -15.50 9.03 -11.54
C GLU A 733 -15.98 10.01 -12.61
N GLU A 734 -17.28 10.30 -12.72
CA GLU A 734 -17.78 11.47 -13.47
C GLU A 734 -17.34 12.79 -12.82
N ILE A 735 -17.16 12.82 -11.48
CA ILE A 735 -16.79 14.01 -10.71
C ILE A 735 -15.28 13.98 -10.36
N LEU A 736 -14.81 12.86 -9.79
CA LEU A 736 -13.45 12.68 -9.29
C LEU A 736 -12.87 11.34 -9.75
N GLU A 737 -11.83 11.35 -10.58
CA GLU A 737 -11.15 10.12 -10.99
C GLU A 737 -10.22 9.60 -9.88
N ILE A 738 -10.33 8.32 -9.53
CA ILE A 738 -9.63 7.74 -8.37
C ILE A 738 -8.20 7.36 -8.75
N LYS A 739 -7.21 8.01 -8.15
CA LYS A 739 -5.78 7.80 -8.45
C LYS A 739 -4.97 7.22 -7.29
N GLY A 740 -5.54 7.22 -6.09
CA GLY A 740 -4.91 6.73 -4.86
C GLY A 740 -5.73 5.64 -4.17
N ARG A 741 -6.08 5.91 -2.92
CA ARG A 741 -6.96 5.09 -2.09
C ARG A 741 -8.42 5.14 -2.58
N LYS A 742 -9.16 4.03 -2.38
CA LYS A 742 -10.53 3.85 -2.91
C LYS A 742 -11.63 4.14 -1.89
N GLU A 743 -11.36 4.14 -0.58
CA GLU A 743 -12.37 4.53 0.41
C GLU A 743 -12.70 6.02 0.29
N HIS A 744 -13.96 6.41 0.51
CA HIS A 744 -14.43 7.79 0.28
C HIS A 744 -14.98 8.48 1.54
N ASP A 745 -15.08 7.79 2.68
CA ASP A 745 -15.72 8.33 3.90
C ASP A 745 -15.07 9.64 4.37
N LYS A 746 -13.75 9.75 4.25
CA LYS A 746 -12.99 10.96 4.60
C LYS A 746 -13.31 12.15 3.68
N LEU A 747 -13.48 11.90 2.39
CA LEU A 747 -13.87 12.91 1.41
C LEU A 747 -15.30 13.38 1.71
N ILE A 748 -16.17 12.42 1.99
CA ILE A 748 -17.57 12.65 2.37
C ILE A 748 -17.66 13.53 3.62
N SER A 749 -16.91 13.23 4.69
CA SER A 749 -16.93 14.05 5.92
C SER A 749 -16.45 15.48 5.70
N MET A 750 -15.44 15.69 4.84
CA MET A 750 -15.00 17.03 4.47
C MET A 750 -16.10 17.76 3.68
N LEU A 751 -16.71 17.10 2.70
CA LEU A 751 -17.79 17.69 1.90
C LEU A 751 -19.01 18.05 2.73
N GLU A 752 -19.39 17.19 3.69
CA GLU A 752 -20.49 17.47 4.62
C GLU A 752 -20.21 18.73 5.45
N ALA A 753 -18.99 18.92 5.94
CA ALA A 753 -18.62 20.14 6.66
C ALA A 753 -18.61 21.38 5.76
N VAL A 754 -18.06 21.28 4.53
CA VAL A 754 -18.04 22.38 3.56
C VAL A 754 -19.45 22.81 3.15
N ASN A 755 -20.43 21.90 3.13
CA ASN A 755 -21.82 22.20 2.77
C ASN A 755 -22.72 22.47 3.99
N ASP A 756 -22.19 22.45 5.22
CA ASP A 756 -22.93 22.81 6.44
C ASP A 756 -22.73 24.30 6.77
N TYR A 757 -23.75 25.11 6.47
CA TYR A 757 -23.75 26.55 6.72
C TYR A 757 -23.93 26.92 8.20
N SER A 758 -24.25 25.95 9.07
CA SER A 758 -24.30 26.19 10.52
C SER A 758 -22.91 26.23 11.17
N ILE A 759 -21.90 25.72 10.48
CA ILE A 759 -20.50 25.74 10.91
C ILE A 759 -19.79 26.92 10.22
N PRO A 760 -19.07 27.80 10.95
CA PRO A 760 -18.22 28.81 10.34
C PRO A 760 -17.24 28.20 9.33
N ILE A 761 -17.04 28.86 8.19
CA ILE A 761 -16.17 28.31 7.14
C ILE A 761 -14.72 28.24 7.60
N GLU A 762 -14.31 29.15 8.47
CA GLU A 762 -12.99 29.20 9.09
C GLU A 762 -12.67 27.91 9.85
N ASP A 763 -13.62 27.41 10.65
CA ASP A 763 -13.46 26.16 11.41
C ASP A 763 -13.33 24.94 10.47
N THR A 764 -14.07 24.97 9.36
CA THR A 764 -14.02 23.92 8.34
C THR A 764 -12.66 23.92 7.62
N VAL A 765 -12.18 25.10 7.22
CA VAL A 765 -10.88 25.27 6.56
C VAL A 765 -9.73 24.90 7.49
N GLU A 766 -9.75 25.35 8.75
CA GLU A 766 -8.73 25.02 9.74
C GLU A 766 -8.60 23.50 9.94
N ARG A 767 -9.73 22.79 9.98
CA ARG A 767 -9.77 21.36 10.20
C ARG A 767 -9.39 20.54 8.96
N TYR A 768 -10.00 20.84 7.82
CA TYR A 768 -9.96 19.97 6.65
C TYR A 768 -9.03 20.44 5.54
N PHE A 769 -8.46 21.64 5.63
CA PHE A 769 -7.57 22.15 4.59
C PHE A 769 -6.27 22.70 5.19
N ASP A 770 -5.22 22.70 4.39
CA ASP A 770 -4.02 23.46 4.70
C ASP A 770 -4.14 24.84 4.05
N LEU A 771 -4.26 25.87 4.90
CA LEU A 771 -4.55 27.22 4.45
C LEU A 771 -3.43 27.80 3.57
N ASP A 772 -2.16 27.54 3.91
CA ASP A 772 -1.02 28.02 3.14
C ASP A 772 -1.00 27.39 1.75
N ASN A 773 -1.23 26.07 1.65
CA ASN A 773 -1.34 25.38 0.36
C ASN A 773 -2.54 25.88 -0.46
N PHE A 774 -3.71 26.05 0.16
CA PHE A 774 -4.92 26.54 -0.50
C PHE A 774 -4.72 27.95 -1.07
N LEU A 775 -4.23 28.90 -0.26
CA LEU A 775 -3.97 30.27 -0.71
C LEU A 775 -2.86 30.32 -1.77
N THR A 776 -1.81 29.51 -1.63
CA THR A 776 -0.72 29.45 -2.60
C THR A 776 -1.22 28.96 -3.96
N TRP A 777 -2.06 27.92 -3.97
CA TRP A 777 -2.66 27.39 -5.19
C TRP A 777 -3.55 28.44 -5.88
N THR A 778 -4.43 29.10 -5.15
CA THR A 778 -5.31 30.14 -5.71
C THR A 778 -4.49 31.33 -6.24
N ALA A 779 -3.51 31.80 -5.46
CA ALA A 779 -2.68 32.95 -5.84
C ALA A 779 -1.84 32.69 -7.10
N MET A 780 -1.21 31.51 -7.24
CA MET A 780 -0.42 31.21 -8.43
C MET A 780 -1.30 31.09 -9.69
N ASN A 781 -2.52 30.55 -9.57
CA ASN A 781 -3.45 30.45 -10.70
C ASN A 781 -3.91 31.82 -11.19
N ILE A 782 -4.16 32.76 -10.26
CA ILE A 782 -4.46 34.14 -10.58
C ILE A 782 -3.27 34.77 -11.32
N LEU A 783 -2.05 34.71 -10.76
CA LEU A 783 -0.85 35.29 -11.37
C LEU A 783 -0.50 34.69 -12.74
N MET A 784 -0.79 33.41 -12.97
CA MET A 784 -0.58 32.74 -14.24
C MET A 784 -1.77 32.89 -15.21
N ASP A 785 -2.84 33.62 -14.85
CA ASP A 785 -4.09 33.73 -15.63
C ASP A 785 -4.67 32.37 -16.06
N ASN A 786 -4.63 31.34 -15.18
CA ASN A 786 -5.19 30.02 -15.44
C ASN A 786 -6.62 29.90 -14.87
N MET A 787 -7.62 30.22 -15.70
CA MET A 787 -9.01 30.38 -15.26
C MET A 787 -9.80 29.07 -15.18
N ASP A 788 -9.35 27.99 -15.82
CA ASP A 788 -10.00 26.67 -15.76
C ASP A 788 -9.56 25.86 -14.52
N THR A 789 -9.17 26.54 -13.44
CA THR A 789 -8.78 25.92 -12.17
C THR A 789 -9.85 26.04 -11.10
N ASP A 790 -10.95 26.76 -11.36
CA ASP A 790 -12.08 26.92 -10.44
C ASP A 790 -12.69 25.57 -10.04
N ALA A 791 -13.00 24.72 -11.02
CA ALA A 791 -13.59 23.39 -10.81
C ALA A 791 -12.84 22.26 -11.56
N ASN A 792 -11.73 22.55 -12.24
CA ASN A 792 -10.93 21.61 -13.04
C ASN A 792 -9.42 21.78 -12.77
N ASN A 793 -8.57 20.99 -13.45
CA ASN A 793 -7.11 21.20 -13.51
C ASN A 793 -6.35 21.19 -12.17
N PHE A 794 -6.81 20.38 -11.21
CA PHE A 794 -6.04 20.03 -10.02
C PHE A 794 -6.29 18.59 -9.56
N PHE A 795 -5.45 18.15 -8.63
CA PHE A 795 -5.67 16.94 -7.84
C PHE A 795 -5.94 17.31 -6.40
N LEU A 796 -6.84 16.56 -5.78
CA LEU A 796 -7.09 16.61 -4.35
C LEU A 796 -6.32 15.47 -3.66
N TYR A 797 -5.40 15.82 -2.77
CA TYR A 797 -4.53 14.89 -2.05
C TYR A 797 -4.79 14.96 -0.55
N SER A 798 -4.82 13.82 0.13
CA SER A 798 -4.84 13.78 1.59
C SER A 798 -4.12 12.54 2.15
N PRO A 799 -3.09 12.72 2.99
CA PRO A 799 -2.35 11.61 3.60
C PRO A 799 -3.27 10.68 4.42
N LEU A 800 -2.87 9.42 4.60
CA LEU A 800 -3.74 8.43 5.23
C LEU A 800 -4.22 8.82 6.63
N ASN A 801 -3.33 9.39 7.45
CA ASN A 801 -3.56 9.61 8.89
C ASN A 801 -3.75 11.09 9.28
N ILE A 802 -3.97 11.98 8.31
CA ILE A 802 -4.08 13.44 8.52
C ILE A 802 -5.40 13.91 7.93
N GLU A 803 -6.27 14.61 8.67
CA GLU A 803 -7.60 15.00 8.17
C GLU A 803 -7.57 16.02 7.02
N LYS A 804 -6.49 16.80 6.90
CA LYS A 804 -6.33 17.86 5.90
C LYS A 804 -6.21 17.37 4.46
N TRP A 805 -6.78 18.16 3.54
CA TRP A 805 -6.71 18.03 2.10
C TRP A 805 -5.84 19.14 1.50
N TYR A 806 -5.17 18.81 0.42
CA TYR A 806 -4.20 19.65 -0.28
C TYR A 806 -4.52 19.66 -1.79
N PHE A 807 -4.31 20.80 -2.41
CA PHE A 807 -4.41 21.03 -3.85
C PHE A 807 -3.05 20.78 -4.49
N LEU A 808 -3.00 19.92 -5.50
CA LEU A 808 -1.82 19.69 -6.34
C LEU A 808 -2.13 20.11 -7.78
N PRO A 809 -1.21 20.80 -8.48
CA PRO A 809 -1.47 21.38 -9.80
C PRO A 809 -1.50 20.33 -10.92
N TRP A 810 -2.29 20.59 -11.95
CA TRP A 810 -2.40 19.76 -13.15
C TRP A 810 -2.87 20.59 -14.37
N ASP A 811 -2.44 20.28 -15.60
CA ASP A 811 -2.85 20.98 -16.85
C ASP A 811 -2.77 22.52 -16.80
N TYR A 812 -1.58 23.08 -17.01
CA TYR A 812 -1.33 24.52 -16.98
C TYR A 812 -1.01 25.11 -18.36
N ASP A 813 -1.34 24.41 -19.45
CA ASP A 813 -1.17 24.93 -20.81
C ASP A 813 -2.20 26.00 -21.18
N GLY A 814 -3.39 25.97 -20.58
CA GLY A 814 -4.44 26.99 -20.77
C GLY A 814 -4.17 28.36 -20.13
N GLY A 815 -3.16 28.46 -19.25
CA GLY A 815 -2.78 29.71 -18.60
C GLY A 815 -2.06 30.69 -19.53
N TRP A 816 -1.46 31.72 -18.94
CA TRP A 816 -0.65 32.74 -19.61
C TRP A 816 -1.42 33.49 -20.70
N GLU A 817 -2.63 33.92 -20.35
CA GLU A 817 -3.63 34.57 -21.21
C GLU A 817 -4.10 33.72 -22.41
N LEU A 818 -3.75 32.43 -22.51
CA LEU A 818 -4.10 31.62 -23.68
C LEU A 818 -5.62 31.47 -23.82
N GLN A 819 -6.30 30.99 -22.79
CA GLN A 819 -7.77 30.86 -22.78
C GLN A 819 -8.48 32.18 -23.08
N ARG A 820 -7.93 33.28 -22.55
CA ARG A 820 -8.43 34.64 -22.78
C ARG A 820 -8.35 35.04 -24.25
N ASN A 821 -7.20 34.80 -24.90
CA ASN A 821 -7.01 35.11 -26.32
C ASN A 821 -7.83 34.21 -27.25
N MET A 822 -8.10 32.98 -26.83
CA MET A 822 -8.96 32.06 -27.56
C MET A 822 -10.46 32.36 -27.38
N HIS A 823 -10.81 33.39 -26.60
CA HIS A 823 -12.19 33.72 -26.23
C HIS A 823 -12.94 32.56 -25.55
N PHE A 824 -12.21 31.73 -24.80
CA PHE A 824 -12.76 30.60 -24.03
C PHE A 824 -13.04 30.93 -22.57
N ILE A 825 -12.94 32.21 -22.19
CA ILE A 825 -13.30 32.68 -20.86
C ILE A 825 -14.60 33.47 -20.90
N ARG A 826 -15.35 33.41 -19.81
CA ARG A 826 -16.58 34.18 -19.60
C ARG A 826 -16.22 35.59 -19.10
N PRO A 827 -17.08 36.61 -19.31
CA PRO A 827 -16.79 37.99 -18.89
C PRO A 827 -16.48 38.16 -17.40
N TYR A 828 -17.02 37.28 -16.53
CA TYR A 828 -16.76 37.29 -15.10
C TYR A 828 -15.45 36.59 -14.69
N GLN A 829 -14.84 35.78 -15.58
CA GLN A 829 -13.67 34.97 -15.24
C GLN A 829 -12.40 35.83 -15.20
N THR A 830 -12.21 36.44 -14.05
CA THR A 830 -11.05 37.25 -13.70
C THR A 830 -10.85 37.20 -12.19
N GLY A 831 -9.59 37.27 -11.75
CA GLY A 831 -9.24 37.38 -10.33
C GLY A 831 -9.97 36.36 -9.43
N LEU A 832 -10.64 36.89 -8.41
CA LEU A 832 -11.38 36.12 -7.42
C LEU A 832 -12.75 35.67 -7.94
N SER A 833 -13.39 36.46 -8.81
CA SER A 833 -14.70 36.12 -9.41
C SER A 833 -14.70 34.79 -10.15
N ASN A 834 -13.55 34.35 -10.66
CA ASN A 834 -13.41 33.02 -11.27
C ASN A 834 -13.77 31.87 -10.31
N TYR A 835 -13.40 31.99 -9.03
CA TYR A 835 -13.65 30.96 -8.02
C TYR A 835 -15.01 31.09 -7.33
N TRP A 836 -15.77 32.14 -7.65
CA TRP A 836 -16.97 32.50 -6.89
C TRP A 836 -18.13 31.50 -7.05
N GLY A 837 -18.12 30.69 -8.11
CA GLY A 837 -19.11 29.64 -8.34
C GLY A 837 -18.88 28.36 -7.51
N VAL A 838 -17.73 28.23 -6.84
CA VAL A 838 -17.36 27.00 -6.10
C VAL A 838 -17.61 27.15 -4.61
N GLU A 839 -18.31 26.18 -4.01
CA GLU A 839 -18.82 26.22 -2.63
C GLU A 839 -17.76 26.62 -1.60
N LEU A 840 -16.62 25.92 -1.59
CA LEU A 840 -15.51 26.18 -0.67
C LEU A 840 -14.96 27.61 -0.79
N HIS A 841 -14.67 28.04 -2.01
CA HIS A 841 -14.05 29.34 -2.28
C HIS A 841 -15.04 30.48 -1.99
N ASN A 842 -16.29 30.33 -2.43
CA ASN A 842 -17.36 31.30 -2.20
C ASN A 842 -17.56 31.55 -0.70
N ARG A 843 -17.72 30.48 0.08
CA ARG A 843 -17.89 30.60 1.53
C ARG A 843 -16.68 31.26 2.17
N PHE A 844 -15.46 30.86 1.80
CA PHE A 844 -14.23 31.34 2.44
C PHE A 844 -13.93 32.82 2.13
N PHE A 845 -14.11 33.25 0.88
CA PHE A 845 -13.74 34.59 0.41
C PHE A 845 -14.86 35.64 0.51
N ARG A 846 -16.02 35.29 1.06
CA ARG A 846 -17.01 36.29 1.54
C ARG A 846 -16.55 37.07 2.76
N ASN A 847 -15.45 36.67 3.38
CA ASN A 847 -14.83 37.37 4.49
C ASN A 847 -13.65 38.21 3.98
N GLN A 848 -13.72 39.53 4.18
CA GLN A 848 -12.67 40.47 3.76
C GLN A 848 -11.29 40.11 4.32
N GLU A 849 -11.20 39.61 5.55
CA GLU A 849 -9.90 39.21 6.13
C GLU A 849 -9.27 38.05 5.35
N ASN A 850 -10.09 37.14 4.82
CA ASN A 850 -9.63 36.02 4.01
C ASN A 850 -9.23 36.47 2.59
N VAL A 851 -9.91 37.48 2.04
CA VAL A 851 -9.46 38.16 0.81
C VAL A 851 -8.10 38.83 1.05
N ASP A 852 -7.92 39.53 2.17
CA ASP A 852 -6.63 40.14 2.51
C ASP A 852 -5.50 39.10 2.66
N LYS A 853 -5.81 37.91 3.18
CA LYS A 853 -4.86 36.77 3.23
C LYS A 853 -4.46 36.33 1.82
N LEU A 854 -5.41 36.25 0.89
CA LEU A 854 -5.13 35.96 -0.52
C LEU A 854 -4.30 37.07 -1.18
N THR A 855 -4.66 38.34 -0.99
CA THR A 855 -3.92 39.49 -1.52
C THR A 855 -2.46 39.45 -1.07
N ARG A 856 -2.21 39.25 0.23
CA ARG A 856 -0.84 39.11 0.75
C ARG A 856 -0.10 37.93 0.14
N LYS A 857 -0.77 36.79 -0.09
CA LYS A 857 -0.16 35.63 -0.74
C LYS A 857 0.16 35.89 -2.22
N ILE A 858 -0.70 36.61 -2.95
CA ILE A 858 -0.44 37.05 -4.33
C ILE A 858 0.79 37.96 -4.36
N GLU A 859 0.85 38.98 -3.50
CA GLU A 859 2.00 39.88 -3.40
C GLU A 859 3.30 39.14 -3.03
N GLU A 860 3.22 38.13 -2.16
CA GLU A 860 4.34 37.26 -1.83
C GLU A 860 4.81 36.45 -3.06
N LEU A 861 3.87 35.84 -3.79
CA LEU A 861 4.16 35.02 -4.95
C LEU A 861 4.62 35.82 -6.17
N SER A 862 4.33 37.12 -6.25
CA SER A 862 4.88 38.03 -7.27
C SER A 862 6.41 38.13 -7.23
N ARG A 863 7.08 37.62 -6.18
CA ARG A 863 8.55 37.47 -6.16
C ARG A 863 9.05 36.27 -6.98
N TYR A 864 8.21 35.26 -7.15
CA TYR A 864 8.49 34.03 -7.89
C TYR A 864 7.93 34.08 -9.31
N ILE A 865 6.73 34.67 -9.47
CA ILE A 865 6.01 34.77 -10.74
C ILE A 865 5.91 36.26 -11.11
N ASN A 866 6.86 36.74 -11.91
CA ASN A 866 6.88 38.11 -12.43
C ASN A 866 7.54 38.17 -13.81
N GLU A 867 7.52 39.34 -14.44
CA GLU A 867 8.08 39.55 -15.77
C GLU A 867 9.56 39.12 -15.87
N GLU A 868 10.37 39.37 -14.84
CA GLU A 868 11.80 39.05 -14.84
C GLU A 868 12.04 37.55 -14.77
N THR A 869 11.43 36.86 -13.79
CA THR A 869 11.59 35.41 -13.61
C THR A 869 11.03 34.62 -14.79
N VAL A 870 9.88 35.05 -15.33
CA VAL A 870 9.27 34.44 -16.52
C VAL A 870 10.18 34.63 -17.74
N LYS A 871 10.69 35.83 -17.96
CA LYS A 871 11.60 36.12 -19.07
C LYS A 871 12.91 35.33 -18.98
N GLU A 872 13.49 35.24 -17.78
CA GLU A 872 14.69 34.43 -17.54
C GLU A 872 14.44 32.95 -17.87
N GLN A 873 13.33 32.40 -17.38
CA GLN A 873 12.99 30.99 -17.58
C GLN A 873 12.69 30.69 -19.06
N ILE A 874 11.93 31.53 -19.77
CA ILE A 874 11.70 31.41 -21.22
C ILE A 874 13.02 31.47 -21.99
N GLY A 875 13.95 32.32 -21.57
CA GLY A 875 15.28 32.44 -22.18
C GLY A 875 16.04 31.12 -22.23
N LYS A 876 15.86 30.24 -21.24
CA LYS A 876 16.48 28.91 -21.20
C LYS A 876 15.90 27.93 -22.23
N TYR A 877 14.63 28.07 -22.58
CA TYR A 877 13.94 27.13 -23.50
C TYR A 877 14.14 27.47 -24.97
N ARG A 878 14.44 28.75 -25.25
CA ARG A 878 14.39 29.35 -26.59
C ARG A 878 15.16 28.54 -27.64
N ASP A 879 16.42 28.23 -27.33
CA ASP A 879 17.31 27.48 -28.24
C ASP A 879 16.82 26.07 -28.54
N THR A 880 16.05 25.47 -27.62
CA THR A 880 15.51 24.11 -27.76
C THR A 880 14.18 24.10 -28.51
N VAL A 881 13.33 25.10 -28.33
CA VAL A 881 11.94 25.09 -28.83
C VAL A 881 11.77 25.85 -30.15
N GLU A 882 12.43 26.99 -30.33
CA GLU A 882 12.31 27.79 -31.56
C GLU A 882 12.63 27.02 -32.86
N PRO A 883 13.64 26.14 -32.89
CA PRO A 883 13.91 25.35 -34.09
C PRO A 883 12.75 24.45 -34.49
N PHE A 884 11.93 23.98 -33.54
CA PHE A 884 10.78 23.13 -33.81
C PHE A 884 9.60 23.92 -34.36
N VAL A 885 9.19 24.99 -33.69
CA VAL A 885 8.04 25.80 -34.15
C VAL A 885 8.27 26.41 -35.54
N GLY A 886 9.53 26.61 -35.94
CA GLY A 886 9.91 27.08 -37.28
C GLY A 886 10.05 26.00 -38.36
N ARG A 887 9.90 24.70 -38.03
CA ARG A 887 10.13 23.59 -38.98
C ARG A 887 8.99 22.58 -39.03
N MET A 888 9.00 21.73 -40.05
CA MET A 888 8.06 20.61 -40.17
C MET A 888 8.35 19.52 -39.10
N PRO A 889 7.32 18.87 -38.54
CA PRO A 889 5.89 19.06 -38.83
C PRO A 889 5.24 20.20 -38.05
N ASP A 890 5.85 20.72 -36.97
CA ASP A 890 5.19 21.65 -36.03
C ASP A 890 4.67 22.93 -36.68
N VAL A 891 5.45 23.56 -37.56
CA VAL A 891 5.08 24.82 -38.25
C VAL A 891 3.76 24.72 -39.02
N GLN A 892 3.40 23.52 -39.50
CA GLN A 892 2.17 23.28 -40.27
C GLN A 892 0.91 23.34 -39.40
N TYR A 893 1.05 23.10 -38.09
CA TYR A 893 -0.07 22.96 -37.16
C TYR A 893 -0.03 24.00 -36.04
N LEU A 894 0.70 25.11 -36.24
CA LEU A 894 0.63 26.24 -35.32
C LEU A 894 -0.75 26.91 -35.38
N PRO A 895 -1.27 27.37 -34.23
CA PRO A 895 -2.59 28.02 -34.17
C PRO A 895 -2.58 29.41 -34.84
N ASP A 896 -1.40 30.04 -34.99
CA ASP A 896 -1.21 31.32 -35.67
C ASP A 896 0.12 31.30 -36.46
N ARG A 897 0.36 32.36 -37.22
CA ARG A 897 1.58 32.55 -38.00
C ARG A 897 2.78 32.71 -37.08
N LEU A 898 3.91 32.15 -37.50
CA LEU A 898 5.19 32.29 -36.80
C LEU A 898 5.61 33.76 -36.57
N ALA A 899 5.15 34.68 -37.43
CA ALA A 899 5.37 36.12 -37.24
C ALA A 899 4.77 36.71 -35.94
N ALA A 900 3.77 36.04 -35.35
CA ALA A 900 3.15 36.41 -34.09
C ALA A 900 3.86 35.78 -32.86
N TYR A 901 4.88 34.93 -33.06
CA TYR A 901 5.53 34.17 -31.98
C TYR A 901 6.17 35.08 -30.92
N ASP A 902 7.00 36.05 -31.31
CA ASP A 902 7.62 36.98 -30.35
C ASP A 902 6.57 37.82 -29.60
N GLN A 903 5.45 38.16 -30.26
CA GLN A 903 4.34 38.86 -29.61
C GLN A 903 3.65 37.97 -28.56
N ASP A 904 3.50 36.67 -28.84
CA ASP A 904 2.97 35.71 -27.88
C ASP A 904 3.91 35.49 -26.70
N ILE A 905 5.22 35.39 -26.94
CA ILE A 905 6.24 35.34 -25.88
C ILE A 905 6.17 36.59 -25.01
N GLN A 906 6.07 37.78 -25.60
CA GLN A 906 5.95 39.02 -24.83
C GLN A 906 4.66 39.02 -23.99
N ARG A 907 3.56 38.49 -24.52
CA ARG A 907 2.30 38.36 -23.78
C ARG A 907 2.45 37.46 -22.56
N ILE A 908 3.14 36.32 -22.69
CA ILE A 908 3.43 35.42 -21.56
C ILE A 908 4.24 36.16 -20.49
N ILE A 909 5.27 36.91 -20.91
CA ILE A 909 6.11 37.72 -19.99
C ILE A 909 5.28 38.76 -19.24
N ASP A 910 4.39 39.48 -19.92
CA ASP A 910 3.57 40.53 -19.32
C ASP A 910 2.42 39.99 -18.43
N THR A 911 2.11 38.69 -18.53
CA THR A 911 0.91 38.11 -17.91
C THR A 911 0.83 38.35 -16.40
N PRO A 912 1.87 38.10 -15.59
CA PRO A 912 1.77 38.25 -14.13
C PRO A 912 1.38 39.65 -13.70
N LYS A 913 1.91 40.68 -14.38
CA LYS A 913 1.58 42.07 -14.11
C LYS A 913 0.13 42.38 -14.45
N LYS A 914 -0.32 42.01 -15.66
CA LYS A 914 -1.71 42.24 -16.10
C LYS A 914 -2.72 41.46 -15.24
N ALA A 915 -2.36 40.25 -14.83
CA ALA A 915 -3.19 39.43 -13.96
C ALA A 915 -3.35 40.06 -12.57
N LEU A 916 -2.28 40.66 -12.03
CA LEU A 916 -2.33 41.41 -10.78
C LEU A 916 -3.21 42.66 -10.90
N GLU A 917 -3.08 43.43 -11.97
CA GLU A 917 -3.94 44.59 -12.25
C GLU A 917 -5.42 44.16 -12.31
N ARG A 918 -5.73 43.11 -13.07
CA ARG A 918 -7.07 42.53 -13.16
C ARG A 918 -7.61 42.01 -11.84
N TYR A 919 -6.75 41.48 -10.96
CA TYR A 919 -7.16 41.02 -9.64
C TYR A 919 -7.66 42.19 -8.78
N TYR A 920 -6.91 43.29 -8.71
CA TYR A 920 -7.37 44.47 -7.95
C TYR A 920 -8.62 45.11 -8.57
N GLU A 921 -8.73 45.16 -9.90
CA GLU A 921 -9.95 45.60 -10.58
C GLU A 921 -11.16 44.72 -10.26
N ASP A 922 -10.95 43.40 -10.13
CA ASP A 922 -12.00 42.44 -9.78
C ASP A 922 -12.46 42.58 -8.32
N LEU A 923 -11.56 42.96 -7.41
CA LEU A 923 -11.94 43.19 -6.01
C LEU A 923 -12.95 44.33 -5.87
N GLU A 924 -12.86 45.37 -6.71
CA GLU A 924 -13.80 46.50 -6.72
C GLU A 924 -15.13 46.19 -7.41
N LYS A 925 -15.31 45.00 -8.00
CA LYS A 925 -16.57 44.62 -8.64
C LYS A 925 -17.48 43.84 -7.70
N PRO A 926 -18.81 44.02 -7.81
CA PRO A 926 -19.75 43.06 -7.24
C PRO A 926 -19.49 41.67 -7.83
N LYS A 927 -19.85 40.62 -7.09
CA LYS A 927 -19.52 39.23 -7.45
C LYS A 927 -20.65 38.54 -8.23
N PRO A 928 -20.33 37.64 -9.17
CA PRO A 928 -21.33 36.99 -10.02
C PRO A 928 -22.32 36.13 -9.21
N PHE A 929 -23.53 35.94 -9.75
CA PHE A 929 -24.64 35.19 -9.15
C PHE A 929 -25.41 34.41 -10.22
N TYR A 930 -26.30 33.50 -9.83
CA TYR A 930 -27.14 32.69 -10.74
C TYR A 930 -28.55 33.27 -10.88
N LEU A 931 -29.20 33.04 -12.03
CA LEU A 931 -30.61 33.36 -12.27
C LEU A 931 -31.49 32.13 -12.07
N ASN A 932 -32.63 32.27 -11.39
CA ASN A 932 -33.58 31.16 -11.24
C ASN A 932 -34.48 31.02 -12.49
N GLU A 933 -35.31 29.99 -12.53
CA GLU A 933 -36.27 29.83 -13.63
C GLU A 933 -37.42 30.83 -13.52
N ALA A 934 -37.81 31.44 -14.63
CA ALA A 934 -38.97 32.34 -14.65
C ALA A 934 -40.27 31.54 -14.47
N THR A 935 -41.15 31.98 -13.56
CA THR A 935 -42.39 31.27 -13.23
C THR A 935 -43.64 32.08 -13.60
N GLN A 936 -44.61 31.43 -14.23
CA GLN A 936 -45.89 32.03 -14.65
C GLN A 936 -46.99 31.62 -13.68
N ARG A 937 -47.65 32.60 -13.05
CA ARG A 937 -48.81 32.40 -12.18
C ARG A 937 -49.64 33.67 -12.06
N ASP A 938 -50.95 33.53 -11.89
CA ASP A 938 -51.88 34.65 -11.64
C ASP A 938 -51.80 35.80 -12.68
N GLY A 939 -51.57 35.47 -13.96
CA GLY A 939 -51.46 36.46 -15.05
C GLY A 939 -50.20 37.34 -14.98
N ARG A 940 -49.15 36.86 -14.32
CA ARG A 940 -47.86 37.53 -14.17
C ARG A 940 -46.71 36.55 -14.36
N ILE A 941 -45.56 37.11 -14.72
CA ILE A 941 -44.30 36.37 -14.80
C ILE A 941 -43.42 36.85 -13.66
N TYR A 942 -42.91 35.90 -12.87
CA TYR A 942 -42.05 36.13 -11.72
C TYR A 942 -40.62 35.72 -12.05
N PHE A 943 -39.70 36.61 -11.73
CA PHE A 943 -38.27 36.45 -11.91
C PHE A 943 -37.60 36.65 -10.56
N ASP A 944 -36.63 35.81 -10.25
CA ASP A 944 -35.81 35.93 -9.07
C ASP A 944 -34.40 35.40 -9.34
N TRP A 945 -33.43 35.85 -8.55
CA TRP A 945 -32.02 35.54 -8.75
C TRP A 945 -31.25 35.52 -7.42
N GLY A 946 -30.03 34.99 -7.46
CA GLY A 946 -29.14 34.94 -6.30
C GLY A 946 -28.67 36.33 -5.85
N VAL A 947 -28.44 36.48 -4.55
CA VAL A 947 -27.88 37.72 -3.97
C VAL A 947 -26.42 37.86 -4.42
N SER A 948 -26.10 38.95 -5.13
CA SER A 948 -24.73 39.36 -5.41
C SER A 948 -24.02 39.82 -4.12
N PHE A 949 -22.70 39.71 -4.08
CA PHE A 949 -21.90 40.14 -2.94
C PHE A 949 -20.92 41.24 -3.34
N ASP A 950 -20.78 42.25 -2.51
CA ASP A 950 -19.79 43.31 -2.66
C ASP A 950 -18.79 43.22 -1.50
N LEU A 951 -17.49 43.26 -1.79
CA LEU A 951 -16.46 43.11 -0.76
C LEU A 951 -16.35 44.39 0.11
N GLN A 952 -16.67 45.55 -0.47
CA GLN A 952 -16.58 46.87 0.14
C GLN A 952 -17.88 47.27 0.87
N ASP A 953 -18.91 46.41 0.83
CA ASP A 953 -20.25 46.66 1.38
C ASP A 953 -20.95 47.86 0.71
N ASP A 954 -20.65 48.11 -0.57
CA ASP A 954 -21.32 49.13 -1.37
C ASP A 954 -22.78 48.73 -1.68
N GLU A 955 -23.69 49.72 -1.79
CA GLU A 955 -25.10 49.47 -2.12
C GLU A 955 -25.23 48.88 -3.53
N LEU A 956 -25.91 47.73 -3.65
CA LEU A 956 -26.10 47.03 -4.92
C LEU A 956 -27.45 47.35 -5.54
N THR A 957 -27.42 47.60 -6.85
CA THR A 957 -28.61 47.72 -7.69
C THR A 957 -28.55 46.73 -8.85
N TYR A 958 -29.71 46.31 -9.33
CA TYR A 958 -29.84 45.33 -10.40
C TYR A 958 -30.52 45.96 -11.62
N GLU A 959 -29.94 45.68 -12.79
CA GLU A 959 -30.48 46.05 -14.09
C GLU A 959 -31.05 44.82 -14.79
N MET A 960 -32.38 44.74 -14.83
CA MET A 960 -33.11 43.66 -15.49
C MET A 960 -33.58 44.11 -16.87
N VAL A 961 -33.29 43.31 -17.90
CA VAL A 961 -33.77 43.53 -19.27
C VAL A 961 -34.41 42.25 -19.80
N ILE A 962 -35.55 42.37 -20.48
CA ILE A 962 -36.23 41.27 -21.18
C ILE A 962 -36.40 41.65 -22.65
N SER A 963 -36.08 40.72 -23.54
CA SER A 963 -36.12 40.91 -24.98
C SER A 963 -36.74 39.71 -25.71
N LYS A 964 -37.28 39.95 -26.91
CA LYS A 964 -37.74 38.89 -27.83
C LYS A 964 -36.59 38.20 -28.55
N ASN A 965 -35.40 38.78 -28.54
CA ASN A 965 -34.22 38.21 -29.19
C ASN A 965 -32.98 38.24 -28.29
N LYS A 966 -32.09 37.27 -28.52
CA LYS A 966 -30.86 37.07 -27.73
C LYS A 966 -29.85 38.21 -27.86
N GLU A 967 -29.94 39.04 -28.91
CA GLU A 967 -29.09 40.23 -29.10
C GLU A 967 -29.58 41.45 -28.29
N PHE A 968 -30.73 41.35 -27.62
CA PHE A 968 -31.33 42.45 -26.84
C PHE A 968 -31.60 43.72 -27.67
N THR A 969 -31.99 43.56 -28.94
CA THR A 969 -32.38 44.69 -29.81
C THR A 969 -33.89 44.94 -29.82
N ASP A 970 -34.70 43.95 -29.47
CA ASP A 970 -36.17 44.06 -29.34
C ASP A 970 -36.58 43.92 -27.87
N ILE A 971 -36.42 44.99 -27.11
CA ILE A 971 -36.65 45.03 -25.65
C ILE A 971 -38.15 45.18 -25.37
N VAL A 972 -38.69 44.30 -24.53
CA VAL A 972 -40.09 44.31 -24.08
C VAL A 972 -40.26 44.79 -22.64
N TYR A 973 -39.19 44.73 -21.84
CA TYR A 973 -39.16 45.26 -20.48
C TYR A 973 -37.73 45.63 -20.08
N GLU A 974 -37.58 46.73 -19.34
CA GLU A 974 -36.30 47.16 -18.80
C GLU A 974 -36.51 47.89 -17.47
N ASN A 975 -35.70 47.56 -16.47
CA ASN A 975 -35.63 48.26 -15.20
C ASN A 975 -34.19 48.28 -14.68
N ARG A 976 -33.64 49.47 -14.47
CA ARG A 976 -32.21 49.67 -14.14
C ARG A 976 -31.95 50.05 -12.68
N SER A 977 -32.96 49.98 -11.81
CA SER A 977 -32.85 50.47 -10.44
C SER A 977 -33.51 49.52 -9.44
N LEU A 978 -33.49 48.22 -9.73
CA LEU A 978 -34.04 47.22 -8.83
C LEU A 978 -33.12 47.06 -7.62
N ARG A 979 -33.71 46.95 -6.43
CA ARG A 979 -32.98 46.70 -5.17
C ARG A 979 -33.31 45.33 -4.58
N ASP A 980 -34.49 44.81 -4.89
CA ASP A 980 -34.90 43.46 -4.53
C ASP A 980 -34.32 42.44 -5.50
N ILE A 981 -34.11 41.21 -5.01
CA ILE A 981 -33.66 40.05 -5.81
C ILE A 981 -34.80 39.32 -6.54
N SER A 982 -35.97 39.94 -6.59
CA SER A 982 -37.12 39.39 -7.30
C SER A 982 -37.94 40.51 -7.91
N HIS A 983 -38.56 40.21 -9.05
CA HIS A 983 -39.38 41.15 -9.77
C HIS A 983 -40.50 40.43 -10.51
N SER A 984 -41.65 41.09 -10.68
CA SER A 984 -42.75 40.53 -11.47
C SER A 984 -43.30 41.54 -12.46
N ILE A 985 -43.60 41.05 -13.65
CA ILE A 985 -44.20 41.83 -14.73
C ILE A 985 -45.57 41.26 -15.12
N PRO A 986 -46.42 42.05 -15.81
CA PRO A 986 -47.60 41.50 -16.47
C PRO A 986 -47.23 40.40 -17.46
N GLU A 987 -48.17 39.48 -17.71
CA GLU A 987 -48.03 38.43 -18.73
C GLU A 987 -47.72 39.02 -20.12
N LEU A 988 -46.81 38.35 -20.83
CA LEU A 988 -46.41 38.71 -22.19
C LEU A 988 -47.22 37.91 -23.21
N ALA A 989 -47.15 38.28 -24.49
CA ALA A 989 -47.74 37.46 -25.53
C ALA A 989 -47.06 36.08 -25.60
N PRO A 990 -47.74 35.01 -26.02
CA PRO A 990 -47.12 33.70 -26.16
C PRO A 990 -45.89 33.75 -27.09
N GLY A 991 -44.81 33.08 -26.67
CA GLY A 991 -43.54 33.05 -27.40
C GLY A 991 -42.32 32.87 -26.50
N ARG A 992 -41.15 32.75 -27.14
CA ARG A 992 -39.85 32.66 -26.46
C ARG A 992 -39.25 34.04 -26.21
N TYR A 993 -38.71 34.24 -25.02
CA TYR A 993 -38.10 35.47 -24.56
C TYR A 993 -36.74 35.19 -23.92
N PHE A 994 -35.94 36.24 -23.83
CA PHE A 994 -34.61 36.22 -23.21
C PHE A 994 -34.58 37.29 -22.14
N TRP A 995 -33.93 37.00 -21.02
CA TRP A 995 -33.74 37.96 -19.96
C TRP A 995 -32.34 37.88 -19.38
N ARG A 996 -31.90 39.02 -18.83
CA ARG A 996 -30.64 39.13 -18.10
C ARG A 996 -30.82 40.05 -16.91
N VAL A 997 -29.99 39.83 -15.91
CA VAL A 997 -29.83 40.73 -14.76
C VAL A 997 -28.35 40.99 -14.55
N ASP A 998 -27.95 42.25 -14.66
CA ASP A 998 -26.61 42.72 -14.33
C ASP A 998 -26.65 43.42 -12.96
N VAL A 999 -25.57 43.30 -12.17
CA VAL A 999 -25.45 44.01 -10.89
C VAL A 999 -24.49 45.19 -11.02
N VAL A 1000 -24.84 46.30 -10.36
CA VAL A 1000 -24.08 47.55 -10.33
C VAL A 1000 -23.92 48.00 -8.89
N ASP A 1001 -22.69 48.31 -8.48
CA ASP A 1001 -22.40 48.87 -7.16
C ASP A 1001 -22.60 50.40 -7.11
N GLY A 1002 -22.45 50.99 -5.92
CA GLY A 1002 -22.57 52.44 -5.71
C GLY A 1002 -21.51 53.29 -6.43
N LYS A 1003 -20.43 52.68 -6.92
CA LYS A 1003 -19.34 53.33 -7.66
C LYS A 1003 -19.48 53.17 -9.18
N GLY A 1004 -20.47 52.41 -9.64
CA GLY A 1004 -20.75 52.16 -11.04
C GLY A 1004 -20.00 50.96 -11.64
N ASN A 1005 -19.31 50.15 -10.82
CA ASN A 1005 -18.71 48.91 -11.28
C ASN A 1005 -19.81 47.88 -11.56
N ARG A 1006 -19.63 47.10 -12.64
CA ARG A 1006 -20.62 46.17 -13.15
C ARG A 1006 -20.11 44.74 -13.17
N GLN A 1007 -21.00 43.80 -12.90
CA GLN A 1007 -20.71 42.38 -13.00
C GLN A 1007 -21.85 41.61 -13.69
N PHE A 1008 -21.46 40.73 -14.61
CA PHE A 1008 -22.35 39.76 -15.26
C PHE A 1008 -22.64 38.57 -14.34
N ASN A 1009 -23.85 38.01 -14.46
CA ASN A 1009 -24.25 36.77 -13.83
C ASN A 1009 -23.57 35.53 -14.49
N PHE A 1010 -23.74 34.35 -13.89
CA PHE A 1010 -23.11 33.10 -14.34
C PHE A 1010 -23.74 32.46 -15.60
N GLU A 1011 -24.91 32.93 -16.03
CA GLU A 1011 -25.70 32.26 -17.07
C GLU A 1011 -25.02 32.29 -18.43
N ILE A 1012 -25.28 31.25 -19.22
CA ILE A 1012 -24.86 31.14 -20.61
C ILE A 1012 -26.01 30.58 -21.42
N TYR A 1013 -26.44 31.35 -22.41
CA TYR A 1013 -27.34 30.87 -23.45
C TYR A 1013 -26.52 30.41 -24.65
N THR A 1014 -26.75 29.19 -25.13
CA THR A 1014 -26.17 28.69 -26.38
C THR A 1014 -27.28 28.54 -27.40
N ASP A 1015 -27.10 29.14 -28.57
CA ASP A 1015 -28.11 29.06 -29.63
C ASP A 1015 -27.98 27.78 -30.47
N VAL A 1016 -28.80 27.67 -31.51
CA VAL A 1016 -28.83 26.50 -32.42
C VAL A 1016 -27.59 26.41 -33.33
N GLU A 1017 -26.87 27.51 -33.53
CA GLU A 1017 -25.63 27.55 -34.31
C GLU A 1017 -24.40 27.24 -33.43
N GLY A 1018 -24.58 27.23 -32.11
CA GLY A 1018 -23.54 26.98 -31.12
C GLY A 1018 -22.89 28.25 -30.58
N ASP A 1019 -23.42 29.43 -30.93
CA ASP A 1019 -22.91 30.71 -30.44
C ASP A 1019 -23.32 30.91 -28.97
N MET A 1020 -22.34 31.33 -28.16
CA MET A 1020 -22.50 31.53 -26.72
C MET A 1020 -22.77 33.00 -26.38
N TYR A 1021 -23.83 33.21 -25.60
CA TYR A 1021 -24.29 34.51 -25.12
C TYR A 1021 -24.23 34.52 -23.59
N TYR A 1022 -23.34 35.35 -23.04
CA TYR A 1022 -23.07 35.40 -21.59
C TYR A 1022 -24.05 36.29 -20.84
N GLY A 1023 -24.40 35.87 -19.63
CA GLY A 1023 -25.27 36.61 -18.71
C GLY A 1023 -26.76 36.51 -19.03
N ILE A 1024 -27.15 35.60 -19.94
CA ILE A 1024 -28.49 35.54 -20.55
C ILE A 1024 -29.13 34.19 -20.29
N LYS A 1025 -30.43 34.22 -19.98
CA LYS A 1025 -31.27 33.03 -19.83
C LYS A 1025 -32.56 33.18 -20.66
N ASP A 1026 -33.08 32.10 -21.20
CA ASP A 1026 -34.33 32.13 -21.97
C ASP A 1026 -35.51 31.55 -21.17
N PHE A 1027 -36.73 31.91 -21.58
CA PHE A 1027 -37.97 31.35 -21.05
C PHE A 1027 -39.08 31.40 -22.11
N GLU A 1028 -40.10 30.56 -21.95
CA GLU A 1028 -41.23 30.46 -22.87
C GLU A 1028 -42.52 30.87 -22.17
N VAL A 1029 -43.32 31.71 -22.83
CA VAL A 1029 -44.66 32.14 -22.40
C VAL A 1029 -45.69 31.36 -23.20
N ASN A 1030 -46.60 30.68 -22.50
CA ASN A 1030 -47.56 29.75 -23.11
C ASN A 1030 -48.84 30.41 -23.58
#